data_AF-T1HKE0-F1
#
_entry.id   AF-T1HKE0-F1
#
_cell.length_a   1.000
_cell.length_b   1.000
_cell.length_c   1.000
_cell.angle_alpha   90.00
_cell.angle_beta   90.00
_cell.angle_gamma   90.00
#
_symmetry.space_group_name_H-M   'P 1'
#
loop_
_entity.id
_entity.type
_entity.pdbx_description
1 polymer ?
#
loop_
_entity_poly.entity_id
_entity_poly.type
_entity_poly.pdbx_seq_one_letter_code
_entity_poly.pdbx_strand_id
1 'polypeptide(L)'
;MFHDGVIYFFSCSESNYGHYFVTCTDILTALFRNSYEVYLKYLRALEDKLYFSCSFEEDITLLNDVMDKTVAIIEIVTGLDIKTAAEQWKSYLKVNSKYAEKIRDRLNLLRPLSVLLCNIQQIINTVTTNKEVLDDKTRTRHLKLGSFILKIFIKLCDLHKGFLDDCLSLILEMLLLLYSCSKNCGNDGLINQELDTYICIGGAALLNQFFEDEHFFRELHNLFIRRMELPVNQFGMHNVVLIAMKKLVVSQSKAIHDLSAKYPFIEMVITLYNDVGLTIGTNFLLEGKDMYMSTVSVLMAFILSTVSASQYIQIEKLLFECFFSFNCHTALLVSDIVCLIARFTNESICLEMVQYLCETLMFWQVHLDTERPEYVIASATLIRLCKFLTEKSCDVISDKYCQNYASHLSYLLARGFCKRKPIPTLAIPDVSSLKEDYNVFVNKLKISGLRKYVEDKCETHKMYKMLIAGFNTTINEKNTSELGCSWNLFLVNQLLRILPIFLPNLSNTQIIQVLSGLHDLLKHGNTSIRVASANCLQKSAENKLPLDFESKDVCTKIADLYATLLADEDPLICQEAVESYSHFVANTDNKGINTLVLNQDNDVQEFLTLFQQKKITIKPKQRYLLLFHNRKFIYYHKCLKKIQLVDDIPYPPPKKLKHNTEDDFVQSSFCSILKEIKLVKDYLKSHELPVNSKGLLKAIGNEIDEIRNKAFNEETYEEFG
;
A
#
# COMPACT_ATOMS: atom_id res chain seq x y z
N MET A 1 -4.41 -26.03 45.19
CA MET A 1 -4.17 -27.49 45.30
C MET A 1 -5.17 -28.34 44.52
N PHE A 2 -6.49 -28.37 44.80
CA PHE A 2 -7.45 -29.04 43.88
C PHE A 2 -7.69 -28.27 42.56
N HIS A 3 -7.39 -26.96 42.57
CA HIS A 3 -7.55 -26.07 41.41
C HIS A 3 -6.42 -26.18 40.38
N ASP A 4 -5.19 -26.44 40.82
CA ASP A 4 -3.99 -26.47 39.94
C ASP A 4 -3.74 -27.85 39.32
N GLY A 5 -4.18 -28.92 40.00
CA GLY A 5 -3.98 -30.30 39.54
C GLY A 5 -4.90 -30.72 38.38
N VAL A 6 -6.05 -30.08 38.22
CA VAL A 6 -7.01 -30.41 37.14
C VAL A 6 -6.70 -29.66 35.84
N ILE A 7 -6.16 -28.43 35.96
CA ILE A 7 -5.85 -27.56 34.81
C ILE A 7 -4.68 -28.12 33.99
N TYR A 8 -3.66 -28.69 34.63
CA TYR A 8 -2.54 -29.32 33.93
C TYR A 8 -2.88 -30.70 33.34
N PHE A 9 -3.98 -31.32 33.77
CA PHE A 9 -4.30 -32.70 33.40
C PHE A 9 -4.92 -32.81 32.00
N PHE A 10 -5.64 -31.79 31.51
CA PHE A 10 -6.45 -31.94 30.30
C PHE A 10 -5.78 -31.49 28.99
N SER A 11 -4.97 -30.42 28.98
CA SER A 11 -4.41 -29.87 27.73
C SER A 11 -3.24 -30.66 27.12
N CYS A 12 -2.66 -31.62 27.87
CA CYS A 12 -1.60 -32.53 27.41
C CYS A 12 -1.95 -34.01 27.66
N SER A 13 -3.25 -34.31 27.87
CA SER A 13 -3.69 -35.64 28.33
C SER A 13 -3.38 -36.76 27.33
N GLU A 14 -3.62 -36.50 26.05
CA GLU A 14 -3.44 -37.51 24.99
C GLU A 14 -1.96 -37.75 24.67
N SER A 15 -1.13 -36.70 24.72
CA SER A 15 0.32 -36.79 24.47
C SER A 15 1.09 -37.40 25.65
N ASN A 16 0.65 -37.20 26.90
CA ASN A 16 1.32 -37.73 28.09
C ASN A 16 0.72 -39.03 28.62
N TYR A 17 -0.56 -39.32 28.37
CA TYR A 17 -1.27 -40.47 28.95
C TYR A 17 -2.02 -41.33 27.92
N GLY A 18 -1.79 -41.16 26.62
CA GLY A 18 -2.58 -41.79 25.54
C GLY A 18 -2.86 -43.30 25.70
N HIS A 19 -1.92 -44.07 26.27
CA HIS A 19 -2.11 -45.51 26.53
C HIS A 19 -3.02 -45.81 27.75
N TYR A 20 -3.02 -44.95 28.77
CA TYR A 20 -3.86 -45.06 29.97
C TYR A 20 -5.23 -44.38 29.80
N PHE A 21 -5.34 -43.47 28.83
CA PHE A 21 -6.58 -42.76 28.56
C PHE A 21 -7.69 -43.74 28.22
N VAL A 22 -7.46 -44.70 27.31
CA VAL A 22 -8.42 -45.74 26.93
C VAL A 22 -8.97 -46.50 28.14
N THR A 23 -8.12 -46.80 29.13
CA THR A 23 -8.50 -47.53 30.36
C THR A 23 -9.27 -46.66 31.36
N CYS A 24 -9.06 -45.35 31.33
CA CYS A 24 -9.66 -44.39 32.26
C CYS A 24 -10.83 -43.60 31.65
N THR A 25 -11.07 -43.67 30.33
CA THR A 25 -12.09 -42.89 29.62
C THR A 25 -13.47 -43.08 30.23
N ASP A 26 -13.86 -44.32 30.53
CA ASP A 26 -15.18 -44.62 31.10
C ASP A 26 -15.35 -43.99 32.49
N ILE A 27 -14.29 -44.06 33.31
CA ILE A 27 -14.28 -43.48 34.66
C ILE A 27 -14.32 -41.94 34.59
N LEU A 28 -13.52 -41.33 33.71
CA LEU A 28 -13.49 -39.88 33.52
C LEU A 28 -14.81 -39.36 32.95
N THR A 29 -15.41 -40.08 32.01
CA THR A 29 -16.71 -39.73 31.43
C THR A 29 -17.82 -39.85 32.47
N ALA A 30 -17.81 -40.90 33.30
CA ALA A 30 -18.75 -41.06 34.40
C ALA A 30 -18.57 -39.96 35.46
N LEU A 31 -17.32 -39.61 35.81
CA LEU A 31 -17.02 -38.53 36.74
C LEU A 31 -17.48 -37.17 36.21
N PHE A 32 -17.22 -36.87 34.94
CA PHE A 32 -17.70 -35.65 34.29
C PHE A 32 -19.23 -35.57 34.33
N ARG A 33 -19.92 -36.65 33.94
CA ARG A 33 -21.38 -36.70 33.97
C ARG A 33 -21.94 -36.47 35.38
N ASN A 34 -21.39 -37.15 36.39
CA ASN A 34 -21.85 -37.00 37.78
C ASN A 34 -21.59 -35.58 38.30
N SER A 35 -20.41 -35.02 38.01
CA SER A 35 -20.05 -33.65 38.40
C SER A 35 -20.97 -32.64 37.74
N TYR A 36 -21.29 -32.84 36.46
CA TYR A 36 -22.21 -31.98 35.72
C TYR A 36 -23.66 -32.09 36.23
N GLU A 37 -24.16 -33.30 36.54
CA GLU A 37 -25.49 -33.47 37.13
C GLU A 37 -25.62 -32.76 38.48
N VAL A 38 -24.57 -32.81 39.32
CA VAL A 38 -24.51 -32.06 40.59
C VAL A 38 -24.52 -30.55 40.30
N TYR A 39 -23.71 -30.10 39.35
CA TYR A 39 -23.63 -28.69 39.00
C TYR A 39 -24.94 -28.14 38.42
N LEU A 40 -25.67 -28.90 37.60
CA LEU A 40 -27.00 -28.52 37.13
C LEU A 40 -28.00 -28.35 38.27
N LYS A 41 -27.94 -29.21 39.29
CA LYS A 41 -28.79 -29.06 40.49
C LYS A 41 -28.42 -27.78 41.25
N TYR A 42 -27.13 -27.47 41.35
CA TYR A 42 -26.64 -26.21 41.92
C TYR A 42 -27.15 -24.99 41.14
N LEU A 43 -27.04 -24.98 39.80
CA LEU A 43 -27.54 -23.88 38.96
C LEU A 43 -29.05 -23.68 39.11
N ARG A 44 -29.85 -24.76 39.12
CA ARG A 44 -31.31 -24.66 39.36
C ARG A 44 -31.63 -24.11 40.75
N ALA A 45 -30.86 -24.49 41.76
CA ALA A 45 -31.02 -23.94 43.10
C ALA A 45 -30.69 -22.44 43.11
N LEU A 46 -29.61 -22.02 42.45
CA LEU A 46 -29.20 -20.63 42.32
C LEU A 46 -30.27 -19.77 41.62
N GLU A 47 -30.88 -20.29 40.55
CA GLU A 47 -31.91 -19.60 39.79
C GLU A 47 -33.22 -19.43 40.58
N ASP A 48 -33.74 -20.54 41.11
CA ASP A 48 -35.14 -20.62 41.54
C ASP A 48 -35.32 -20.66 43.07
N LYS A 49 -34.32 -21.13 43.82
CA LYS A 49 -34.45 -21.40 45.27
C LYS A 49 -33.64 -20.45 46.15
N LEU A 50 -32.54 -19.91 45.65
CA LEU A 50 -31.67 -18.99 46.37
C LEU A 50 -32.07 -17.54 46.07
N TYR A 51 -32.08 -16.73 47.13
CA TYR A 51 -32.38 -15.31 47.08
C TYR A 51 -31.26 -14.54 47.77
N PHE A 52 -30.69 -13.56 47.06
CA PHE A 52 -29.70 -12.64 47.60
C PHE A 52 -30.39 -11.32 47.91
N SER A 53 -30.31 -10.87 49.16
CA SER A 53 -30.83 -9.58 49.57
C SER A 53 -29.78 -8.51 49.30
N CYS A 54 -29.87 -7.84 48.14
CA CYS A 54 -28.94 -6.76 47.77
C CYS A 54 -29.08 -5.48 48.62
N SER A 55 -29.80 -5.54 49.75
CA SER A 55 -29.76 -4.53 50.81
C SER A 55 -28.56 -4.72 51.74
N PHE A 56 -27.96 -5.92 51.77
CA PHE A 56 -26.78 -6.24 52.57
C PHE A 56 -25.55 -6.41 51.68
N GLU A 57 -24.44 -5.77 52.07
CA GLU A 57 -23.18 -5.84 51.31
C GLU A 57 -22.60 -7.25 51.25
N GLU A 58 -22.79 -8.02 52.32
CA GLU A 58 -22.37 -9.43 52.42
C GLU A 58 -23.03 -10.30 51.34
N ASP A 59 -24.32 -10.08 51.07
CA ASP A 59 -25.05 -10.83 50.04
C ASP A 59 -24.60 -10.43 48.63
N ILE A 60 -24.23 -9.16 48.41
CA ILE A 60 -23.71 -8.67 47.12
C ILE A 60 -22.31 -9.26 46.87
N THR A 61 -21.44 -9.22 47.87
CA THR A 61 -20.08 -9.79 47.78
C THR A 61 -20.14 -11.31 47.57
N LEU A 62 -21.04 -12.01 48.26
CA LEU A 62 -21.28 -13.44 48.04
C LEU A 62 -21.82 -13.73 46.65
N LEU A 63 -22.76 -12.92 46.15
CA LEU A 63 -23.28 -13.06 44.78
C LEU A 63 -22.15 -12.86 43.75
N ASN A 64 -21.29 -11.87 43.93
CA ASN A 64 -20.13 -11.64 43.06
C ASN A 64 -19.17 -12.83 43.06
N ASP A 65 -18.84 -13.41 44.22
CA ASP A 65 -18.00 -14.61 44.32
C ASP A 65 -18.64 -15.82 43.63
N VAL A 66 -19.96 -16.00 43.81
CA VAL A 66 -20.72 -17.05 43.12
C VAL A 66 -20.70 -16.87 41.60
N MET A 67 -20.85 -15.62 41.13
CA MET A 67 -20.83 -15.29 39.71
C MET A 67 -19.43 -15.51 39.11
N ASP A 68 -18.36 -15.09 39.78
CA ASP A 68 -16.98 -15.32 39.30
C ASP A 68 -16.61 -16.81 39.26
N LYS A 69 -16.96 -17.57 40.30
CA LYS A 69 -16.78 -19.03 40.32
C LYS A 69 -17.58 -19.73 39.23
N THR A 70 -18.78 -19.24 38.93
CA THR A 70 -19.60 -19.75 37.82
C THR A 70 -18.89 -19.52 36.48
N VAL A 71 -18.31 -18.33 36.26
CA VAL A 71 -17.53 -18.04 35.05
C VAL A 71 -16.29 -18.92 34.96
N ALA A 72 -15.58 -19.14 36.07
CA ALA A 72 -14.41 -20.03 36.11
C ALA A 72 -14.75 -21.47 35.68
N ILE A 73 -15.90 -21.99 36.11
CA ILE A 73 -16.38 -23.31 35.70
C ILE A 73 -16.74 -23.32 34.21
N ILE A 74 -17.42 -22.27 33.73
CA ILE A 74 -17.79 -22.12 32.32
C ILE A 74 -16.55 -22.11 31.42
N GLU A 75 -15.50 -21.39 31.81
CA GLU A 75 -14.23 -21.31 31.10
C GLU A 75 -13.61 -22.70 30.89
N ILE A 76 -13.58 -23.52 31.94
CA ILE A 76 -13.08 -24.92 31.89
C ILE A 76 -13.96 -25.77 30.97
N VAL A 77 -15.28 -25.68 31.15
CA VAL A 77 -16.25 -26.52 30.44
C VAL A 77 -16.32 -26.17 28.95
N THR A 78 -16.06 -24.92 28.57
CA THR A 78 -16.09 -24.50 27.16
C THR A 78 -15.08 -25.26 26.30
N GLY A 79 -13.93 -25.63 26.88
CA GLY A 79 -12.94 -26.49 26.22
C GLY A 79 -13.29 -27.98 26.18
N LEU A 80 -14.31 -28.42 26.93
CA LEU A 80 -14.68 -29.84 27.07
C LEU A 80 -15.97 -30.18 26.31
N ASP A 81 -17.07 -29.48 26.59
CA ASP A 81 -18.37 -29.70 25.95
C ASP A 81 -19.15 -28.39 25.77
N ILE A 82 -19.33 -28.04 24.50
CA ILE A 82 -20.04 -26.85 24.04
C ILE A 82 -21.49 -26.80 24.54
N LYS A 83 -22.19 -27.94 24.61
CA LYS A 83 -23.60 -27.97 25.01
C LYS A 83 -23.75 -27.61 26.48
N THR A 84 -22.90 -28.21 27.31
CA THR A 84 -22.78 -27.92 28.74
C THR A 84 -22.45 -26.44 28.94
N ALA A 85 -21.44 -25.90 28.25
CA ALA A 85 -21.09 -24.48 28.34
C ALA A 85 -22.29 -23.56 27.98
N ALA A 86 -23.06 -23.90 26.95
CA ALA A 86 -24.23 -23.12 26.56
C ALA A 86 -25.35 -23.10 27.60
N GLU A 87 -25.59 -24.22 28.30
CA GLU A 87 -26.56 -24.27 29.40
C GLU A 87 -26.10 -23.44 30.61
N GLN A 88 -24.80 -23.48 30.91
CA GLN A 88 -24.23 -22.71 32.01
C GLN A 88 -24.28 -21.20 31.74
N TRP A 89 -23.96 -20.76 30.52
CA TRP A 89 -24.12 -19.35 30.14
C TRP A 89 -25.56 -18.86 30.24
N LYS A 90 -26.55 -19.69 29.88
CA LYS A 90 -27.98 -19.34 30.08
C LYS A 90 -28.31 -19.14 31.54
N SER A 91 -27.79 -20.01 32.40
CA SER A 91 -28.01 -19.97 33.84
C SER A 91 -27.36 -18.71 34.45
N TYR A 92 -26.11 -18.44 34.08
CA TYR A 92 -25.40 -17.21 34.44
C TYR A 92 -26.17 -15.96 34.03
N LEU A 93 -26.66 -15.91 32.79
CA LEU A 93 -27.42 -14.77 32.29
C LEU A 93 -28.76 -14.59 33.02
N LYS A 94 -29.46 -15.69 33.38
CA LYS A 94 -30.71 -15.65 34.13
C LYS A 94 -30.50 -15.08 35.54
N VAL A 95 -29.44 -15.52 36.22
CA VAL A 95 -29.07 -14.99 37.55
C VAL A 95 -28.63 -13.54 37.45
N ASN A 96 -27.79 -13.17 36.48
CA ASN A 96 -27.39 -11.78 36.27
C ASN A 96 -28.62 -10.89 36.01
N SER A 97 -29.50 -11.30 35.09
CA SER A 97 -30.73 -10.55 34.78
C SER A 97 -31.65 -10.36 36.01
N LYS A 98 -31.71 -11.35 36.90
CA LYS A 98 -32.52 -11.29 38.15
C LYS A 98 -32.04 -10.20 39.10
N TYR A 99 -30.74 -9.90 39.11
CA TYR A 99 -30.13 -8.95 40.05
C TYR A 99 -29.55 -7.70 39.39
N ALA A 100 -29.60 -7.59 38.05
CA ALA A 100 -28.90 -6.59 37.25
C ALA A 100 -29.08 -5.15 37.76
N GLU A 101 -30.30 -4.73 38.10
CA GLU A 101 -30.56 -3.37 38.60
C GLU A 101 -29.85 -3.05 39.91
N LYS A 102 -29.56 -4.06 40.73
CA LYS A 102 -29.01 -3.91 42.09
C LYS A 102 -27.50 -4.12 42.17
N ILE A 103 -26.89 -4.71 41.14
CA ILE A 103 -25.46 -5.03 41.08
C ILE A 103 -24.75 -4.42 39.87
N ARG A 104 -25.44 -3.55 39.11
CA ARG A 104 -24.97 -3.07 37.80
C ARG A 104 -23.59 -2.45 37.84
N ASP A 105 -23.33 -1.68 38.90
CA ASP A 105 -22.12 -0.92 39.20
C ASP A 105 -21.08 -1.71 40.02
N ARG A 106 -21.40 -2.94 40.44
CA ARG A 106 -20.58 -3.73 41.36
C ARG A 106 -20.15 -5.10 40.84
N LEU A 107 -20.79 -5.59 39.77
CA LEU A 107 -20.41 -6.86 39.15
C LEU A 107 -19.25 -6.63 38.18
N ASN A 108 -18.12 -7.31 38.41
CA ASN A 108 -16.99 -7.27 37.49
C ASN A 108 -17.28 -8.10 36.24
N LEU A 109 -17.44 -7.43 35.10
CA LEU A 109 -17.72 -8.05 33.81
C LEU A 109 -16.48 -8.33 32.96
N LEU A 110 -15.28 -7.96 33.41
CA LEU A 110 -14.04 -8.16 32.64
C LEU A 110 -13.82 -9.63 32.27
N ARG A 111 -13.88 -10.52 33.27
CA ARG A 111 -13.68 -11.95 33.08
C ARG A 111 -14.76 -12.61 32.20
N PRO A 112 -16.08 -12.44 32.44
CA PRO A 112 -17.07 -13.08 31.58
C PRO A 112 -16.99 -12.56 30.14
N LEU A 113 -16.76 -11.26 29.92
CA LEU A 113 -16.62 -10.71 28.57
C LEU A 113 -15.34 -11.20 27.88
N SER A 114 -14.22 -11.33 28.59
CA SER A 114 -12.98 -11.85 28.01
C SER A 114 -13.09 -13.31 27.59
N VAL A 115 -13.73 -14.16 28.41
CA VAL A 115 -13.99 -15.57 28.07
C VAL A 115 -14.88 -15.66 26.82
N LEU A 116 -15.96 -14.87 26.75
CA LEU A 116 -16.85 -14.83 25.58
C LEU A 116 -16.10 -14.36 24.31
N LEU A 117 -15.25 -13.33 24.43
CA LEU A 117 -14.41 -12.84 23.35
C LEU A 117 -13.44 -13.90 22.82
N CYS A 118 -12.71 -14.56 23.73
CA CYS A 118 -11.78 -15.64 23.39
C CYS A 118 -12.52 -16.77 22.65
N ASN A 119 -13.72 -17.14 23.10
CA ASN A 119 -14.52 -18.16 22.43
C ASN A 119 -14.92 -17.78 21.01
N ILE A 120 -15.31 -16.51 20.77
CA ILE A 120 -15.62 -16.03 19.41
C ILE A 120 -14.37 -16.04 18.54
N GLN A 121 -13.22 -15.58 19.06
CA GLN A 121 -11.94 -15.63 18.35
C GLN A 121 -11.57 -17.07 17.94
N GLN A 122 -11.70 -18.03 18.86
CA GLN A 122 -11.45 -19.45 18.59
C GLN A 122 -12.39 -20.01 17.52
N ILE A 123 -13.68 -19.70 17.59
CA ILE A 123 -14.68 -20.13 16.60
C ILE A 123 -14.34 -19.58 15.21
N ILE A 124 -14.04 -18.28 15.10
CA ILE A 124 -13.64 -17.65 13.83
C ILE A 124 -12.37 -18.32 13.31
N ASN A 125 -11.35 -18.50 14.14
CA ASN A 125 -10.10 -19.15 13.74
C ASN A 125 -10.36 -20.58 13.24
N THR A 126 -11.10 -21.39 13.99
CA THR A 126 -11.42 -22.78 13.60
C THR A 126 -12.15 -22.85 12.26
N VAL A 127 -13.14 -21.98 12.03
CA VAL A 127 -13.90 -21.95 10.78
C VAL A 127 -13.06 -21.45 9.61
N THR A 128 -12.14 -20.51 9.84
CA THR A 128 -11.32 -19.88 8.78
C THR A 128 -10.04 -20.63 8.45
N THR A 129 -9.41 -21.34 9.39
CA THR A 129 -8.14 -22.06 9.16
C THR A 129 -8.34 -23.53 8.77
N ASN A 130 -9.37 -24.20 9.29
CA ASN A 130 -9.59 -25.64 9.04
C ASN A 130 -10.62 -25.90 7.92
N LYS A 131 -10.63 -25.06 6.87
CA LYS A 131 -11.65 -25.05 5.82
C LYS A 131 -11.83 -26.40 5.12
N GLU A 132 -10.73 -27.09 4.85
CA GLU A 132 -10.74 -28.37 4.11
C GLU A 132 -11.06 -29.58 5.00
N VAL A 133 -10.97 -29.43 6.32
CA VAL A 133 -11.12 -30.53 7.28
C VAL A 133 -12.51 -30.56 7.93
N LEU A 134 -13.18 -29.40 7.99
CA LEU A 134 -14.50 -29.27 8.58
C LEU A 134 -15.61 -29.58 7.57
N ASP A 135 -16.44 -30.58 7.86
CA ASP A 135 -17.69 -30.78 7.13
C ASP A 135 -18.67 -29.61 7.37
N ASP A 136 -19.55 -29.36 6.40
CA ASP A 136 -20.51 -28.25 6.44
C ASP A 136 -21.38 -28.26 7.70
N LYS A 137 -21.70 -29.46 8.20
CA LYS A 137 -22.51 -29.66 9.40
C LYS A 137 -21.78 -29.22 10.66
N THR A 138 -20.51 -29.57 10.82
CA THR A 138 -19.70 -29.14 11.98
C THR A 138 -19.37 -27.66 11.90
N ARG A 139 -19.10 -27.13 10.70
CA ARG A 139 -18.91 -25.68 10.49
C ARG A 139 -20.15 -24.89 10.92
N THR A 140 -21.33 -25.29 10.43
CA THR A 140 -22.61 -24.66 10.82
C THR A 140 -22.86 -24.75 12.32
N ARG A 141 -22.46 -25.84 12.98
CA ARG A 141 -22.57 -26.00 14.43
C ARG A 141 -21.70 -24.98 15.18
N HIS A 142 -20.45 -24.79 14.77
CA HIS A 142 -19.55 -23.79 15.35
C HIS A 142 -20.09 -22.37 15.16
N LEU A 143 -20.60 -22.05 13.97
CA LEU A 143 -21.20 -20.74 13.67
C LEU A 143 -22.45 -20.45 14.50
N LYS A 144 -23.34 -21.44 14.66
CA LYS A 144 -24.52 -21.32 15.53
C LYS A 144 -24.13 -21.12 17.00
N LEU A 145 -23.07 -21.79 17.46
CA LEU A 145 -22.51 -21.54 18.77
C LEU A 145 -21.97 -20.12 18.89
N GLY A 146 -21.21 -19.64 17.90
CA GLY A 146 -20.69 -18.27 17.88
C GLY A 146 -21.82 -17.24 17.95
N SER A 147 -22.88 -17.43 17.18
CA SER A 147 -24.09 -16.59 17.24
C SER A 147 -24.74 -16.58 18.63
N PHE A 148 -24.78 -17.74 19.30
CA PHE A 148 -25.31 -17.84 20.66
C PHE A 148 -24.43 -17.12 21.70
N ILE A 149 -23.11 -17.33 21.65
CA ILE A 149 -22.13 -16.66 22.53
C ILE A 149 -22.19 -15.14 22.33
N LEU A 150 -22.25 -14.68 21.09
CA LEU A 150 -22.36 -13.26 20.77
C LEU A 150 -23.66 -12.64 21.30
N LYS A 151 -24.79 -13.36 21.25
CA LYS A 151 -26.05 -12.91 21.85
C LYS A 151 -25.93 -12.75 23.38
N ILE A 152 -25.20 -13.64 24.05
CA ILE A 152 -24.93 -13.50 25.49
C ILE A 152 -24.07 -12.26 25.76
N PHE A 153 -23.00 -12.08 24.99
CA PHE A 153 -22.14 -10.89 25.09
C PHE A 153 -22.94 -9.60 24.96
N ILE A 154 -23.74 -9.48 23.89
CA ILE A 154 -24.61 -8.32 23.63
C ILE A 154 -25.63 -8.12 24.76
N LYS A 155 -26.18 -9.20 25.33
CA LYS A 155 -27.15 -9.09 26.42
C LYS A 155 -26.52 -8.67 27.74
N LEU A 156 -25.29 -9.10 28.03
CA LEU A 156 -24.55 -8.62 29.21
C LEU A 156 -24.23 -7.13 29.09
N CYS A 157 -23.80 -6.68 27.91
CA CYS A 157 -23.60 -5.25 27.64
C CYS A 157 -24.91 -4.45 27.83
N ASP A 158 -26.03 -4.94 27.30
CA ASP A 158 -27.35 -4.32 27.45
C ASP A 158 -27.78 -4.21 28.93
N LEU A 159 -27.63 -5.29 29.69
CA LEU A 159 -27.99 -5.35 31.11
C LEU A 159 -27.18 -4.40 31.99
N HIS A 160 -25.96 -4.04 31.57
CA HIS A 160 -25.04 -3.18 32.32
C HIS A 160 -24.74 -1.84 31.63
N LYS A 161 -25.59 -1.42 30.67
CA LYS A 161 -25.43 -0.15 29.96
C LYS A 161 -25.24 1.01 30.96
N GLY A 162 -24.19 1.81 30.73
CA GLY A 162 -23.78 2.94 31.57
C GLY A 162 -22.75 2.63 32.65
N PHE A 163 -22.37 1.37 32.85
CA PHE A 163 -21.40 0.94 33.88
C PHE A 163 -20.31 0.01 33.29
N LEU A 164 -19.92 0.25 32.04
CA LEU A 164 -19.03 -0.63 31.28
C LEU A 164 -17.66 0.00 30.98
N ASP A 165 -17.32 1.11 31.63
CA ASP A 165 -16.09 1.87 31.39
C ASP A 165 -14.84 0.98 31.41
N ASP A 166 -14.69 0.15 32.45
CA ASP A 166 -13.55 -0.76 32.58
C ASP A 166 -13.51 -1.84 31.48
N CYS A 167 -14.66 -2.14 30.87
CA CYS A 167 -14.82 -3.18 29.85
C CYS A 167 -14.80 -2.63 28.42
N LEU A 168 -14.70 -1.31 28.21
CA LEU A 168 -14.78 -0.69 26.87
C LEU A 168 -13.68 -1.21 25.94
N SER A 169 -12.48 -1.48 26.45
CA SER A 169 -11.38 -2.05 25.67
C SER A 169 -11.73 -3.44 25.09
N LEU A 170 -12.33 -4.32 25.90
CA LEU A 170 -12.79 -5.65 25.47
C LEU A 170 -13.98 -5.55 24.48
N ILE A 171 -14.89 -4.61 24.71
CA ILE A 171 -16.03 -4.37 23.81
C ILE A 171 -15.53 -3.85 22.45
N LEU A 172 -14.56 -2.95 22.45
CA LEU A 172 -13.91 -2.49 21.23
C LEU A 172 -13.18 -3.62 20.55
N GLU A 173 -12.41 -4.46 21.26
CA GLU A 173 -11.75 -5.63 20.68
C GLU A 173 -12.75 -6.59 20.01
N MET A 174 -13.90 -6.85 20.65
CA MET A 174 -15.01 -7.61 20.05
C MET A 174 -15.52 -6.93 18.77
N LEU A 175 -15.78 -5.63 18.77
CA LEU A 175 -16.24 -4.90 17.58
C LEU A 175 -15.20 -4.98 16.45
N LEU A 176 -13.92 -4.75 16.76
CA LEU A 176 -12.83 -4.84 15.79
C LEU A 176 -12.76 -6.24 15.17
N LEU A 177 -12.93 -7.29 15.97
CA LEU A 177 -12.99 -8.67 15.50
C LEU A 177 -14.16 -8.88 14.54
N LEU A 178 -15.38 -8.51 14.94
CA LEU A 178 -16.60 -8.69 14.14
C LEU A 178 -16.53 -7.95 12.80
N TYR A 179 -16.01 -6.73 12.79
CA TYR A 179 -15.85 -5.92 11.57
C TYR A 179 -14.57 -6.21 10.77
N SER A 180 -13.80 -7.22 11.18
CA SER A 180 -12.63 -7.70 10.44
C SER A 180 -12.80 -9.10 9.84
N CYS A 181 -13.90 -9.78 10.13
CA CYS A 181 -14.12 -11.16 9.69
C CYS A 181 -14.04 -11.31 8.16
N SER A 182 -14.52 -10.30 7.41
CA SER A 182 -14.44 -10.31 5.95
C SER A 182 -12.99 -10.40 5.45
N LYS A 183 -12.04 -9.73 6.11
CA LYS A 183 -10.60 -9.81 5.80
C LYS A 183 -10.03 -11.20 6.06
N ASN A 184 -10.47 -11.88 7.12
CA ASN A 184 -9.88 -13.15 7.57
C ASN A 184 -10.22 -14.34 6.65
N CYS A 185 -11.20 -14.20 5.76
CA CYS A 185 -11.70 -15.33 4.96
C CYS A 185 -11.13 -15.41 3.54
N GLY A 186 -10.42 -14.37 3.07
CA GLY A 186 -9.96 -14.26 1.68
C GLY A 186 -11.12 -14.25 0.67
N ASN A 187 -10.88 -14.78 -0.54
CA ASN A 187 -11.87 -14.82 -1.64
C ASN A 187 -12.94 -15.92 -1.50
N ASP A 188 -13.03 -16.60 -0.36
CA ASP A 188 -14.00 -17.67 -0.15
C ASP A 188 -15.39 -17.10 0.17
N GLY A 189 -16.19 -16.90 -0.87
CA GLY A 189 -17.49 -16.24 -0.77
C GLY A 189 -18.50 -16.96 0.13
N LEU A 190 -18.42 -18.30 0.26
CA LEU A 190 -19.37 -19.08 1.06
C LEU A 190 -19.14 -18.89 2.55
N ILE A 191 -17.89 -19.03 3.01
CA ILE A 191 -17.54 -18.85 4.43
C ILE A 191 -17.78 -17.41 4.87
N ASN A 192 -17.50 -16.43 4.00
CA ASN A 192 -17.81 -15.03 4.25
C ASN A 192 -19.31 -14.82 4.49
N GLN A 193 -20.17 -15.35 3.62
CA GLN A 193 -21.62 -15.23 3.79
C GLN A 193 -22.12 -15.90 5.07
N GLU A 194 -21.58 -17.07 5.41
CA GLU A 194 -21.92 -17.77 6.64
C GLU A 194 -21.50 -16.97 7.89
N LEU A 195 -20.27 -16.45 7.94
CA LEU A 195 -19.80 -15.62 9.04
C LEU A 195 -20.58 -14.31 9.16
N ASP A 196 -20.90 -13.66 8.05
CA ASP A 196 -21.73 -12.46 8.02
C ASP A 196 -23.10 -12.73 8.63
N THR A 197 -23.70 -13.87 8.26
CA THR A 197 -25.05 -14.28 8.69
C THR A 197 -25.11 -14.64 10.17
N TYR A 198 -24.12 -15.38 10.69
CA TYR A 198 -24.17 -15.92 12.06
C TYR A 198 -23.44 -15.06 13.09
N ILE A 199 -22.35 -14.41 12.71
CA ILE A 199 -21.42 -13.72 13.62
C ILE A 199 -21.46 -12.20 13.39
N CYS A 200 -21.11 -11.70 12.20
CA CYS A 200 -20.92 -10.25 12.00
C CYS A 200 -22.21 -9.44 12.16
N ILE A 201 -23.37 -10.05 11.95
CA ILE A 201 -24.69 -9.43 12.19
C ILE A 201 -24.83 -8.85 13.62
N GLY A 202 -24.15 -9.42 14.61
CA GLY A 202 -24.19 -8.91 15.98
C GLY A 202 -23.37 -7.63 16.19
N GLY A 203 -22.43 -7.31 15.29
CA GLY A 203 -21.60 -6.09 15.39
C GLY A 203 -22.43 -4.81 15.31
N ALA A 204 -23.47 -4.79 14.47
CA ALA A 204 -24.37 -3.64 14.35
C ALA A 204 -25.19 -3.42 15.61
N ALA A 205 -25.70 -4.52 16.21
CA ALA A 205 -26.45 -4.51 17.45
C ALA A 205 -25.60 -4.05 18.64
N LEU A 206 -24.37 -4.55 18.74
CA LEU A 206 -23.43 -4.14 19.80
C LEU A 206 -23.06 -2.66 19.67
N LEU A 207 -22.67 -2.20 18.48
CA LEU A 207 -22.30 -0.80 18.26
C LEU A 207 -23.45 0.18 18.55
N ASN A 208 -24.71 -0.22 18.28
CA ASN A 208 -25.88 0.61 18.59
C ASN A 208 -26.06 0.89 20.08
N GLN A 209 -25.58 0.01 20.98
CA GLN A 209 -25.74 0.19 22.41
C GLN A 209 -24.87 1.33 22.98
N PHE A 210 -23.70 1.54 22.38
CA PHE A 210 -22.67 2.49 22.84
C PHE A 210 -22.62 3.78 22.02
N PHE A 211 -23.56 3.94 21.10
CA PHE A 211 -23.54 5.05 20.16
C PHE A 211 -23.78 6.42 20.82
N GLU A 212 -24.45 6.44 21.97
CA GLU A 212 -24.71 7.64 22.78
C GLU A 212 -23.66 7.83 23.88
N ASP A 213 -22.69 6.92 23.99
CA ASP A 213 -21.71 6.90 25.07
C ASP A 213 -20.43 7.63 24.65
N GLU A 214 -20.13 8.78 25.26
CA GLU A 214 -18.91 9.54 24.98
C GLU A 214 -17.64 8.77 25.40
N HIS A 215 -17.72 7.95 26.46
CA HIS A 215 -16.57 7.18 26.94
C HIS A 215 -16.14 6.14 25.90
N PHE A 216 -17.09 5.58 25.15
CA PHE A 216 -16.82 4.69 24.03
C PHE A 216 -15.99 5.37 22.93
N PHE A 217 -16.35 6.58 22.50
CA PHE A 217 -15.59 7.31 21.47
C PHE A 217 -14.22 7.76 21.96
N ARG A 218 -14.12 8.14 23.25
CA ARG A 218 -12.84 8.42 23.89
C ARG A 218 -11.90 7.23 23.82
N GLU A 219 -12.39 6.04 24.15
CA GLU A 219 -11.57 4.84 24.13
C GLU A 219 -11.23 4.38 22.71
N LEU A 220 -12.16 4.52 21.76
CA LEU A 220 -11.88 4.31 20.33
C LEU A 220 -10.75 5.23 19.82
N HIS A 221 -10.76 6.49 20.24
CA HIS A 221 -9.69 7.45 19.90
C HIS A 221 -8.37 7.13 20.60
N ASN A 222 -8.39 6.70 21.87
CA ASN A 222 -7.19 6.25 22.58
C ASN A 222 -6.53 5.06 21.88
N LEU A 223 -7.33 4.08 21.45
CA LEU A 223 -6.85 2.95 20.66
C LEU A 223 -6.26 3.41 19.32
N PHE A 224 -6.83 4.45 18.70
CA PHE A 224 -6.34 4.98 17.43
C PHE A 224 -4.96 5.60 17.61
N ILE A 225 -4.75 6.37 18.67
CA ILE A 225 -3.45 6.95 18.99
C ILE A 225 -2.42 5.85 19.23
N ARG A 226 -2.78 4.80 19.98
CA ARG A 226 -1.89 3.68 20.33
C ARG A 226 -1.75 2.59 19.25
N ARG A 227 -2.36 2.76 18.08
CA ARG A 227 -2.42 1.72 17.03
C ARG A 227 -1.06 1.27 16.47
N MET A 228 -0.02 2.11 16.63
CA MET A 228 1.34 1.80 16.19
C MET A 228 2.12 1.00 17.24
N GLU A 229 1.69 1.03 18.50
CA GLU A 229 2.34 0.39 19.65
C GLU A 229 1.71 -0.97 19.96
N LEU A 230 0.42 -1.13 19.68
CA LEU A 230 -0.37 -2.33 19.96
C LEU A 230 -0.69 -3.09 18.68
N PRO A 231 -0.81 -4.43 18.71
CA PRO A 231 -1.26 -5.25 17.59
C PRO A 231 -2.78 -5.07 17.35
N VAL A 232 -3.20 -3.85 17.04
CA VAL A 232 -4.60 -3.50 16.81
C VAL A 232 -5.02 -3.95 15.42
N ASN A 233 -6.21 -4.51 15.30
CA ASN A 233 -6.81 -4.84 14.03
C ASN A 233 -7.27 -3.56 13.30
N GLN A 234 -6.33 -2.92 12.60
CA GLN A 234 -6.54 -1.65 11.90
C GLN A 234 -7.66 -1.72 10.85
N PHE A 235 -7.89 -2.89 10.24
CA PHE A 235 -8.97 -3.08 9.27
C PHE A 235 -10.33 -3.08 9.95
N GLY A 236 -10.47 -3.83 11.04
CA GLY A 236 -11.66 -3.75 11.89
C GLY A 236 -11.88 -2.33 12.39
N MET A 237 -10.81 -1.62 12.72
CA MET A 237 -10.87 -0.24 13.23
C MET A 237 -11.39 0.73 12.18
N HIS A 238 -10.86 0.66 10.96
CA HIS A 238 -11.35 1.44 9.84
C HIS A 238 -12.86 1.26 9.67
N ASN A 239 -13.35 0.02 9.69
CA ASN A 239 -14.76 -0.30 9.51
C ASN A 239 -15.63 0.17 10.67
N VAL A 240 -15.17 0.01 11.93
CA VAL A 240 -15.88 0.52 13.12
C VAL A 240 -16.04 2.03 13.05
N VAL A 241 -14.95 2.76 12.76
CA VAL A 241 -14.97 4.24 12.65
C VAL A 241 -15.91 4.65 11.51
N LEU A 242 -15.84 3.99 10.36
CA LEU A 242 -16.68 4.31 9.21
C LEU A 242 -18.17 4.07 9.49
N ILE A 243 -18.54 2.96 10.13
CA ILE A 243 -19.93 2.69 10.49
C ILE A 243 -20.42 3.66 11.57
N ALA A 244 -19.57 4.01 12.54
CA ALA A 244 -19.90 5.01 13.54
C ALA A 244 -20.18 6.38 12.88
N MET A 245 -19.32 6.83 11.95
CA MET A 245 -19.54 8.05 11.16
C MET A 245 -20.84 7.99 10.37
N LYS A 246 -21.11 6.86 9.69
CA LYS A 246 -22.35 6.66 8.93
C LYS A 246 -23.59 6.80 9.82
N LYS A 247 -23.59 6.16 10.99
CA LYS A 247 -24.69 6.26 11.95
C LYS A 247 -24.85 7.68 12.48
N LEU A 248 -23.75 8.40 12.72
CA LEU A 248 -23.80 9.78 13.20
C LEU A 248 -24.50 10.67 12.19
N VAL A 249 -24.12 10.56 10.92
CA VAL A 249 -24.76 11.30 9.82
C VAL A 249 -26.25 10.94 9.69
N VAL A 250 -26.59 9.65 9.69
CA VAL A 250 -27.99 9.21 9.53
C VAL A 250 -28.87 9.62 10.71
N SER A 251 -28.33 9.62 11.93
CA SER A 251 -29.07 9.99 13.14
C SER A 251 -29.47 11.48 13.18
N GLN A 252 -28.77 12.34 12.42
CA GLN A 252 -28.90 13.81 12.49
C GLN A 252 -28.90 14.37 13.92
N SER A 253 -28.23 13.67 14.84
CA SER A 253 -28.22 14.04 16.25
C SER A 253 -27.32 15.26 16.47
N LYS A 254 -27.68 16.14 17.42
CA LYS A 254 -26.79 17.24 17.84
C LYS A 254 -25.41 16.74 18.29
N ALA A 255 -25.37 15.50 18.79
CA ALA A 255 -24.16 14.80 19.18
C ALA A 255 -23.12 14.67 18.05
N ILE A 256 -23.52 14.71 16.76
CA ILE A 256 -22.57 14.65 15.65
C ILE A 256 -21.58 15.82 15.70
N HIS A 257 -22.06 17.04 15.95
CA HIS A 257 -21.20 18.23 15.98
C HIS A 257 -20.29 18.19 17.21
N ASP A 258 -20.84 17.85 18.38
CA ASP A 258 -20.07 17.76 19.63
C ASP A 258 -18.96 16.70 19.55
N LEU A 259 -19.27 15.51 19.04
CA LEU A 259 -18.29 14.44 18.86
C LEU A 259 -17.27 14.76 17.76
N SER A 260 -17.70 15.35 16.65
CA SER A 260 -16.80 15.74 15.55
C SER A 260 -15.81 16.84 15.96
N ALA A 261 -16.19 17.70 16.90
CA ALA A 261 -15.30 18.73 17.44
C ALA A 261 -14.28 18.15 18.43
N LYS A 262 -14.63 17.07 19.15
CA LYS A 262 -13.77 16.41 20.14
C LYS A 262 -12.80 15.41 19.51
N TYR A 263 -13.22 14.70 18.46
CA TYR A 263 -12.47 13.58 17.88
C TYR A 263 -12.25 13.75 16.37
N PRO A 264 -11.03 13.51 15.86
CA PRO A 264 -10.67 13.77 14.47
C PRO A 264 -11.10 12.63 13.53
N PHE A 265 -12.40 12.34 13.43
CA PHE A 265 -12.92 11.20 12.65
C PHE A 265 -12.45 11.16 11.18
N ILE A 266 -12.37 12.32 10.52
CA ILE A 266 -11.93 12.43 9.12
C ILE A 266 -10.47 11.98 9.00
N GLU A 267 -9.59 12.49 9.87
CA GLU A 267 -8.18 12.10 9.92
C GLU A 267 -8.02 10.62 10.28
N MET A 268 -8.81 10.13 11.24
CA MET A 268 -8.80 8.72 11.64
C MET A 268 -9.10 7.80 10.45
N VAL A 269 -10.16 8.07 9.68
CA VAL A 269 -10.52 7.23 8.52
C VAL A 269 -9.47 7.31 7.43
N ILE A 270 -8.99 8.51 7.08
CA ILE A 270 -7.97 8.66 6.02
C ILE A 270 -6.67 7.95 6.43
N THR A 271 -6.27 8.09 7.68
CA THR A 271 -5.05 7.45 8.21
C THR A 271 -5.20 5.92 8.27
N LEU A 272 -6.34 5.42 8.75
CA LEU A 272 -6.59 3.98 8.77
C LEU A 272 -6.67 3.43 7.34
N TYR A 273 -7.31 4.13 6.41
CA TYR A 273 -7.33 3.77 4.99
C TYR A 273 -5.91 3.79 4.38
N ASN A 274 -5.06 4.70 4.81
CA ASN A 274 -3.66 4.71 4.39
C ASN A 274 -2.95 3.41 4.78
N ASP A 275 -3.21 2.93 6.00
CA ASP A 275 -2.61 1.71 6.54
C ASP A 275 -3.19 0.44 5.91
N VAL A 276 -4.51 0.39 5.68
CA VAL A 276 -5.21 -0.83 5.24
C VAL A 276 -5.71 -0.81 3.79
N GLY A 277 -5.62 0.30 3.08
CA GLY A 277 -6.28 0.50 1.78
C GLY A 277 -5.87 -0.49 0.70
N LEU A 278 -4.60 -0.93 0.69
CA LEU A 278 -4.16 -1.99 -0.21
C LEU A 278 -4.71 -3.38 0.13
N THR A 279 -5.15 -3.59 1.38
CA THR A 279 -5.83 -4.81 1.80
C THR A 279 -7.32 -4.79 1.47
N ILE A 280 -7.87 -3.61 1.15
CA ILE A 280 -9.23 -3.46 0.63
C ILE A 280 -9.20 -3.80 -0.87
N GLY A 281 -9.21 -5.09 -1.18
CA GLY A 281 -9.47 -5.59 -2.53
C GLY A 281 -10.85 -5.18 -3.07
N THR A 282 -11.03 -5.23 -4.39
CA THR A 282 -12.25 -4.81 -5.11
C THR A 282 -13.52 -5.60 -4.76
N ASN A 283 -13.39 -6.68 -3.98
CA ASN A 283 -14.49 -7.58 -3.64
C ASN A 283 -14.90 -7.49 -2.16
N PHE A 284 -14.24 -6.64 -1.35
CA PHE A 284 -14.65 -6.50 0.04
C PHE A 284 -15.92 -5.68 0.14
N LEU A 285 -16.90 -6.26 0.84
CA LEU A 285 -18.17 -5.64 1.11
C LEU A 285 -18.21 -5.15 2.56
N LEU A 286 -18.73 -3.94 2.75
CA LEU A 286 -19.14 -3.39 4.02
C LEU A 286 -20.67 -3.25 3.99
N GLU A 287 -21.37 -4.00 4.85
CA GLU A 287 -22.84 -4.06 4.85
C GLU A 287 -23.43 -4.35 3.45
N GLY A 288 -22.78 -5.24 2.70
CA GLY A 288 -23.20 -5.65 1.35
C GLY A 288 -22.86 -4.65 0.23
N LYS A 289 -22.15 -3.56 0.52
CA LYS A 289 -21.71 -2.55 -0.46
C LYS A 289 -20.21 -2.56 -0.63
N ASP A 290 -19.73 -2.21 -1.81
CA ASP A 290 -18.29 -2.03 -2.06
C ASP A 290 -17.65 -1.14 -1.00
N MET A 291 -16.54 -1.60 -0.42
CA MET A 291 -15.90 -0.95 0.71
C MET A 291 -15.30 0.41 0.31
N TYR A 292 -14.67 0.52 -0.88
CA TYR A 292 -14.11 1.78 -1.34
C TYR A 292 -15.20 2.85 -1.51
N MET A 293 -16.30 2.50 -2.19
CA MET A 293 -17.45 3.38 -2.38
C MET A 293 -18.12 3.74 -1.04
N SER A 294 -18.15 2.81 -0.09
CA SER A 294 -18.65 3.07 1.27
C SER A 294 -17.76 4.07 2.01
N THR A 295 -16.42 3.91 1.92
CA THR A 295 -15.46 4.87 2.48
C THR A 295 -15.66 6.27 1.89
N VAL A 296 -15.67 6.38 0.56
CA VAL A 296 -15.87 7.66 -0.14
C VAL A 296 -17.19 8.32 0.26
N SER A 297 -18.30 7.56 0.18
CA SER A 297 -19.64 8.12 0.42
C SER A 297 -19.86 8.55 1.87
N VAL A 298 -19.42 7.75 2.85
CA VAL A 298 -19.57 8.08 4.27
C VAL A 298 -18.64 9.23 4.65
N LEU A 299 -17.39 9.23 4.19
CA LEU A 299 -16.45 10.32 4.46
C LEU A 299 -16.98 11.64 3.91
N MET A 300 -17.50 11.66 2.68
CA MET A 300 -18.13 12.84 2.10
C MET A 300 -19.37 13.30 2.85
N ALA A 301 -20.27 12.36 3.18
CA ALA A 301 -21.48 12.69 3.91
C ALA A 301 -21.15 13.26 5.29
N PHE A 302 -20.12 12.74 5.96
CA PHE A 302 -19.65 13.24 7.24
C PHE A 302 -19.03 14.64 7.12
N ILE A 303 -18.17 14.88 6.12
CA ILE A 303 -17.59 16.20 5.85
C ILE A 303 -18.70 17.23 5.65
N LEU A 304 -19.67 16.95 4.76
CA LEU A 304 -20.78 17.86 4.48
C LEU A 304 -21.70 18.10 5.68
N SER A 305 -21.79 17.14 6.60
CA SER A 305 -22.67 17.25 7.79
C SER A 305 -22.01 17.92 8.98
N THR A 306 -20.66 17.91 9.08
CA THR A 306 -19.95 18.29 10.31
C THR A 306 -19.02 19.48 10.16
N VAL A 307 -18.47 19.70 8.96
CA VAL A 307 -17.40 20.68 8.77
C VAL A 307 -18.00 22.07 8.55
N SER A 308 -17.70 22.96 9.48
CA SER A 308 -17.98 24.40 9.33
C SER A 308 -16.95 25.08 8.42
N ALA A 309 -17.27 26.29 7.94
CA ALA A 309 -16.37 27.06 7.07
C ALA A 309 -14.99 27.33 7.71
N SER A 310 -14.92 27.50 9.03
CA SER A 310 -13.65 27.71 9.75
C SER A 310 -12.82 26.42 9.88
N GLN A 311 -13.48 25.27 10.03
CA GLN A 311 -12.82 23.96 10.10
C GLN A 311 -12.38 23.47 8.72
N TYR A 312 -13.05 23.93 7.65
CA TYR A 312 -12.75 23.52 6.29
C TYR A 312 -11.27 23.72 5.91
N ILE A 313 -10.65 24.82 6.34
CA ILE A 313 -9.23 25.11 6.07
C ILE A 313 -8.32 24.00 6.60
N GLN A 314 -8.61 23.47 7.78
CA GLN A 314 -7.83 22.38 8.38
C GLN A 314 -8.03 21.06 7.64
N ILE A 315 -9.27 20.77 7.24
CA ILE A 315 -9.59 19.58 6.45
C ILE A 315 -8.97 19.66 5.06
N GLU A 316 -9.03 20.81 4.41
CA GLU A 316 -8.41 21.04 3.10
C GLU A 316 -6.90 20.80 3.17
N LYS A 317 -6.22 21.35 4.19
CA LYS A 317 -4.81 21.10 4.43
C LYS A 317 -4.52 19.59 4.60
N LEU A 318 -5.26 18.90 5.46
CA LEU A 318 -5.14 17.46 5.67
C LEU A 318 -5.33 16.66 4.37
N LEU A 319 -6.34 17.01 3.57
CA LEU A 319 -6.60 16.36 2.29
C LEU A 319 -5.42 16.57 1.35
N PHE A 320 -4.93 17.79 1.15
CA PHE A 320 -3.79 18.03 0.26
C PHE A 320 -2.48 17.41 0.74
N GLU A 321 -2.24 17.34 2.06
CA GLU A 321 -1.12 16.58 2.63
C GLU A 321 -1.20 15.09 2.27
N CYS A 322 -2.40 14.50 2.35
CA CYS A 322 -2.62 13.11 1.97
C CYS A 322 -2.60 12.90 0.44
N PHE A 323 -3.04 13.90 -0.33
CA PHE A 323 -3.06 13.89 -1.79
C PHE A 323 -1.66 13.81 -2.40
N PHE A 324 -0.72 14.55 -1.83
CA PHE A 324 0.69 14.53 -2.24
C PHE A 324 1.54 13.54 -1.43
N SER A 325 0.91 12.63 -0.68
CA SER A 325 1.61 11.58 0.04
C SER A 325 2.14 10.50 -0.91
N PHE A 326 3.12 9.72 -0.44
CA PHE A 326 3.69 8.59 -1.18
C PHE A 326 2.71 7.42 -1.41
N ASN A 327 1.57 7.41 -0.70
CA ASN A 327 0.60 6.32 -0.79
C ASN A 327 -0.44 6.61 -1.88
N CYS A 328 -0.18 6.08 -3.08
CA CYS A 328 -1.00 6.32 -4.27
C CYS A 328 -2.49 5.96 -4.06
N HIS A 329 -2.80 4.91 -3.30
CA HIS A 329 -4.19 4.52 -3.02
C HIS A 329 -4.92 5.55 -2.14
N THR A 330 -4.23 6.14 -1.16
CA THR A 330 -4.75 7.23 -0.34
C THR A 330 -4.91 8.50 -1.16
N ALA A 331 -3.93 8.82 -2.00
CA ALA A 331 -4.01 9.96 -2.91
C ALA A 331 -5.19 9.85 -3.89
N LEU A 332 -5.49 8.63 -4.38
CA LEU A 332 -6.68 8.36 -5.19
C LEU A 332 -7.99 8.52 -4.41
N LEU A 333 -8.07 7.99 -3.18
CA LEU A 333 -9.22 8.21 -2.30
C LEU A 333 -9.45 9.72 -2.13
N VAL A 334 -8.41 10.46 -1.77
CA VAL A 334 -8.47 11.90 -1.56
C VAL A 334 -8.82 12.65 -2.85
N SER A 335 -8.30 12.25 -4.01
CA SER A 335 -8.69 12.79 -5.32
C SER A 335 -10.20 12.73 -5.53
N ASP A 336 -10.82 11.58 -5.19
CA ASP A 336 -12.26 11.40 -5.28
C ASP A 336 -13.01 12.28 -4.28
N ILE A 337 -12.53 12.38 -3.04
CA ILE A 337 -13.09 13.26 -2.00
C ILE A 337 -13.03 14.72 -2.43
N VAL A 338 -11.87 15.23 -2.89
CA VAL A 338 -11.69 16.61 -3.36
C VAL A 338 -12.61 16.91 -4.55
N CYS A 339 -12.73 15.98 -5.51
CA CYS A 339 -13.67 16.14 -6.63
C CYS A 339 -15.13 16.21 -6.16
N LEU A 340 -15.50 15.42 -5.15
CA LEU A 340 -16.86 15.45 -4.59
C LEU A 340 -17.10 16.71 -3.79
N ILE A 341 -16.13 17.19 -3.00
CA ILE A 341 -16.20 18.50 -2.33
C ILE A 341 -16.46 19.57 -3.38
N ALA A 342 -15.61 19.68 -4.41
CA ALA A 342 -15.76 20.67 -5.48
C ALA A 342 -17.12 20.60 -6.21
N ARG A 343 -17.73 19.42 -6.29
CA ARG A 343 -19.05 19.23 -6.89
C ARG A 343 -20.20 19.70 -5.99
N PHE A 344 -20.07 19.55 -4.68
CA PHE A 344 -21.10 19.89 -3.69
C PHE A 344 -20.93 21.29 -3.08
N THR A 345 -19.75 21.89 -3.22
CA THR A 345 -19.48 23.27 -2.83
C THR A 345 -19.79 24.26 -3.97
N ASN A 346 -19.51 25.54 -3.75
CA ASN A 346 -19.68 26.57 -4.75
C ASN A 346 -18.54 26.55 -5.79
N GLU A 347 -18.78 27.19 -6.93
CA GLU A 347 -17.82 27.27 -8.02
C GLU A 347 -16.51 27.96 -7.62
N SER A 348 -16.56 28.94 -6.70
CA SER A 348 -15.35 29.65 -6.24
C SER A 348 -14.36 28.73 -5.56
N ILE A 349 -14.80 27.82 -4.68
CA ILE A 349 -13.92 26.85 -4.03
C ILE A 349 -13.31 25.90 -5.07
N CYS A 350 -14.11 25.43 -6.03
CA CYS A 350 -13.60 24.61 -7.13
C CYS A 350 -12.54 25.36 -7.96
N LEU A 351 -12.75 26.65 -8.22
CA LEU A 351 -11.81 27.48 -8.96
C LEU A 351 -10.48 27.65 -8.20
N GLU A 352 -10.54 27.90 -6.89
CA GLU A 352 -9.35 28.00 -6.03
C GLU A 352 -8.54 26.69 -6.02
N MET A 353 -9.20 25.53 -5.87
CA MET A 353 -8.56 24.22 -5.96
C MET A 353 -7.87 24.00 -7.32
N VAL A 354 -8.53 24.39 -8.42
CA VAL A 354 -7.98 24.29 -9.77
C VAL A 354 -6.75 25.18 -9.91
N GLN A 355 -6.81 26.43 -9.44
CA GLN A 355 -5.67 27.36 -9.48
C GLN A 355 -4.49 26.84 -8.67
N TYR A 356 -4.74 26.30 -7.47
CA TYR A 356 -3.71 25.72 -6.61
C TYR A 356 -3.01 24.52 -7.28
N LEU A 357 -3.78 23.59 -7.87
CA LEU A 357 -3.20 22.46 -8.60
C LEU A 357 -2.45 22.90 -9.86
N CYS A 358 -2.97 23.89 -10.59
CA CYS A 358 -2.28 24.50 -11.72
C CYS A 358 -0.93 25.07 -11.30
N GLU A 359 -0.90 25.89 -10.24
CA GLU A 359 0.33 26.47 -9.70
C GLU A 359 1.31 25.39 -9.26
N THR A 360 0.83 24.38 -8.54
CA THR A 360 1.66 23.26 -8.09
C THR A 360 2.30 22.52 -9.28
N LEU A 361 1.52 22.21 -10.31
CA LEU A 361 2.00 21.51 -11.51
C LEU A 361 2.96 22.36 -12.35
N MET A 362 2.84 23.69 -12.34
CA MET A 362 3.79 24.57 -13.04
C MET A 362 5.21 24.46 -12.49
N PHE A 363 5.37 24.17 -11.19
CA PHE A 363 6.68 23.99 -10.56
C PHE A 363 7.32 22.64 -10.89
N TRP A 364 6.58 21.70 -11.48
CA TRP A 364 7.07 20.36 -11.77
C TRP A 364 7.68 20.32 -13.17
N GLN A 365 8.87 19.74 -13.28
CA GLN A 365 9.61 19.72 -14.54
C GLN A 365 9.05 18.61 -15.42
N VAL A 366 8.22 18.97 -16.41
CA VAL A 366 7.50 18.06 -17.32
C VAL A 366 8.37 16.95 -17.94
N HIS A 367 9.67 17.21 -18.15
CA HIS A 367 10.59 16.25 -18.77
C HIS A 367 11.16 15.22 -17.78
N LEU A 368 11.09 15.46 -16.47
CA LEU A 368 11.58 14.58 -15.40
C LEU A 368 10.44 13.99 -14.56
N ASP A 369 9.34 14.72 -14.38
CA ASP A 369 8.30 14.39 -13.40
C ASP A 369 7.04 13.74 -14.01
N THR A 370 6.94 13.62 -15.34
CA THR A 370 5.71 13.10 -15.99
C THR A 370 5.40 11.63 -15.71
N GLU A 371 6.39 10.86 -15.25
CA GLU A 371 6.23 9.45 -14.88
C GLU A 371 5.93 9.27 -13.39
N ARG A 372 5.93 10.35 -12.60
CA ARG A 372 5.63 10.31 -11.18
C ARG A 372 4.13 10.06 -10.94
N PRO A 373 3.75 9.06 -10.12
CA PRO A 373 2.34 8.81 -9.80
C PRO A 373 1.62 10.05 -9.27
N GLU A 374 2.29 10.88 -8.49
CA GLU A 374 1.74 12.12 -7.94
C GLU A 374 1.36 13.10 -9.06
N TYR A 375 2.16 13.17 -10.15
CA TYR A 375 1.87 14.04 -11.30
C TYR A 375 0.68 13.50 -12.07
N VAL A 376 0.61 12.18 -12.24
CA VAL A 376 -0.51 11.50 -12.90
C VAL A 376 -1.81 11.71 -12.13
N ILE A 377 -1.80 11.54 -10.81
CA ILE A 377 -2.98 11.74 -9.96
C ILE A 377 -3.37 13.22 -9.93
N ALA A 378 -2.42 14.14 -9.75
CA ALA A 378 -2.66 15.58 -9.77
C ALA A 378 -3.26 16.06 -11.10
N SER A 379 -2.66 15.64 -12.23
CA SER A 379 -3.13 16.02 -13.56
C SER A 379 -4.52 15.42 -13.88
N ALA A 380 -4.78 14.16 -13.50
CA ALA A 380 -6.09 13.55 -13.65
C ALA A 380 -7.16 14.23 -12.79
N THR A 381 -6.81 14.59 -11.55
CA THR A 381 -7.69 15.33 -10.62
C THR A 381 -8.03 16.71 -11.17
N LEU A 382 -7.03 17.45 -11.65
CA LEU A 382 -7.21 18.76 -12.28
C LEU A 382 -8.17 18.69 -13.47
N ILE A 383 -8.00 17.70 -14.37
CA ILE A 383 -8.92 17.47 -15.50
C ILE A 383 -10.35 17.22 -15.02
N ARG A 384 -10.53 16.49 -13.92
CA ARG A 384 -11.87 16.21 -13.36
C ARG A 384 -12.49 17.45 -12.75
N LEU A 385 -11.74 18.22 -11.98
CA LEU A 385 -12.19 19.47 -11.36
C LEU A 385 -12.62 20.52 -12.39
N CYS A 386 -11.86 20.66 -13.48
CA CYS A 386 -12.20 21.57 -14.58
C CYS A 386 -13.60 21.31 -15.18
N LYS A 387 -14.15 20.09 -15.06
CA LYS A 387 -15.49 19.77 -15.56
C LYS A 387 -16.62 20.40 -14.72
N PHE A 388 -16.33 20.82 -13.49
CA PHE A 388 -17.29 21.45 -12.57
C PHE A 388 -17.32 22.97 -12.68
N LEU A 389 -16.32 23.59 -13.34
CA LEU A 389 -16.29 25.03 -13.59
C LEU A 389 -17.29 25.45 -14.67
N THR A 390 -17.78 26.70 -14.62
CA THR A 390 -18.52 27.33 -15.73
C THR A 390 -17.58 27.81 -16.82
N GLU A 391 -18.12 28.15 -17.99
CA GLU A 391 -17.31 28.67 -19.10
C GLU A 391 -16.52 29.92 -18.71
N LYS A 392 -17.11 30.85 -17.94
CA LYS A 392 -16.43 32.06 -17.47
C LYS A 392 -15.19 31.73 -16.63
N SER A 393 -15.31 30.79 -15.70
CA SER A 393 -14.20 30.37 -14.85
C SER A 393 -13.13 29.61 -15.64
N CYS A 394 -13.53 28.82 -16.63
CA CYS A 394 -12.61 28.17 -17.56
C CYS A 394 -11.83 29.20 -18.41
N ASP A 395 -12.47 30.30 -18.83
CA ASP A 395 -11.82 31.38 -19.55
C ASP A 395 -10.79 32.09 -18.65
N VAL A 396 -11.13 32.40 -17.39
CA VAL A 396 -10.18 32.96 -16.41
C VAL A 396 -8.95 32.07 -16.22
N ILE A 397 -9.14 30.75 -16.12
CA ILE A 397 -8.04 29.78 -16.02
C ILE A 397 -7.22 29.72 -17.32
N SER A 398 -7.89 29.75 -18.48
CA SER A 398 -7.23 29.69 -19.79
C SER A 398 -6.40 30.95 -20.07
N ASP A 399 -6.88 32.11 -19.61
CA ASP A 399 -6.17 33.39 -19.72
C ASP A 399 -4.96 33.41 -18.77
N LYS A 400 -5.14 33.00 -17.50
CA LYS A 400 -4.07 32.96 -16.49
C LYS A 400 -2.97 31.95 -16.85
N TYR A 401 -3.34 30.78 -17.35
CA TYR A 401 -2.42 29.69 -17.72
C TYR A 401 -2.42 29.46 -19.23
N CYS A 402 -2.35 30.54 -20.01
CA CYS A 402 -2.35 30.49 -21.47
C CYS A 402 -1.11 29.77 -22.03
N GLN A 403 -1.18 29.37 -23.31
CA GLN A 403 -0.09 28.66 -23.99
C GLN A 403 1.25 29.40 -23.93
N ASN A 404 1.23 30.73 -23.84
CA ASN A 404 2.42 31.58 -23.77
C ASN A 404 3.12 31.50 -22.39
N TYR A 405 2.37 31.27 -21.32
CA TYR A 405 2.90 31.28 -19.94
C TYR A 405 3.13 29.87 -19.39
N ALA A 406 2.25 28.91 -19.71
CA ALA A 406 2.29 27.55 -19.19
C ALA A 406 1.84 26.52 -20.25
N SER A 407 2.64 26.32 -21.31
CA SER A 407 2.30 25.51 -22.48
C SER A 407 1.84 24.07 -22.15
N HIS A 408 2.52 23.38 -21.23
CA HIS A 408 2.17 22.03 -20.79
C HIS A 408 0.84 21.97 -20.02
N LEU A 409 0.58 22.98 -19.19
CA LEU A 409 -0.63 23.09 -18.39
C LEU A 409 -1.81 23.51 -19.25
N SER A 410 -1.62 24.45 -20.17
CA SER A 410 -2.61 24.86 -21.17
C SER A 410 -3.09 23.67 -22.00
N TYR A 411 -2.16 22.78 -22.38
CA TYR A 411 -2.51 21.53 -23.05
C TYR A 411 -3.32 20.57 -22.15
N LEU A 412 -2.94 20.44 -20.88
CA LEU A 412 -3.65 19.61 -19.91
C LEU A 412 -5.08 20.13 -19.66
N LEU A 413 -5.22 21.44 -19.52
CA LEU A 413 -6.47 22.15 -19.31
C LEU A 413 -7.39 22.05 -20.53
N ALA A 414 -6.83 22.13 -21.75
CA ALA A 414 -7.58 21.92 -22.99
C ALA A 414 -8.32 20.56 -22.98
N ARG A 415 -7.68 19.49 -22.48
CA ARG A 415 -8.33 18.18 -22.32
C ARG A 415 -9.49 18.19 -21.32
N GLY A 416 -9.37 18.97 -20.25
CA GLY A 416 -10.46 19.18 -19.28
C GLY A 416 -11.66 19.89 -19.88
N PHE A 417 -11.42 20.89 -20.75
CA PHE A 417 -12.45 21.72 -21.38
C PHE A 417 -13.08 21.11 -22.64
N CYS A 418 -12.42 20.15 -23.31
CA CYS A 418 -12.81 19.55 -24.59
C CYS A 418 -14.18 18.86 -24.66
N LYS A 419 -14.97 18.78 -23.57
CA LYS A 419 -16.38 18.35 -23.66
C LYS A 419 -17.35 19.47 -24.05
N ARG A 420 -16.93 20.73 -24.14
CA ARG A 420 -17.84 21.88 -24.30
C ARG A 420 -17.69 22.70 -25.59
N LYS A 421 -16.71 22.41 -26.46
CA LYS A 421 -16.63 23.02 -27.80
C LYS A 421 -16.57 21.92 -28.88
N PRO A 422 -17.42 21.95 -29.93
CA PRO A 422 -17.28 21.04 -31.04
C PRO A 422 -15.93 21.30 -31.72
N ILE A 423 -15.11 20.26 -31.84
CA ILE A 423 -13.88 20.29 -32.62
C ILE A 423 -14.32 20.45 -34.08
N PRO A 424 -13.95 21.52 -34.80
CA PRO A 424 -14.28 21.63 -36.21
C PRO A 424 -13.56 20.52 -36.97
N THR A 425 -14.32 19.63 -37.60
CA THR A 425 -13.83 18.76 -38.68
C THR A 425 -13.47 19.63 -39.87
N LEU A 426 -12.18 19.78 -40.18
CA LEU A 426 -11.72 20.41 -41.42
C LEU A 426 -10.58 19.61 -42.06
N ALA A 427 -10.63 19.59 -43.39
CA ALA A 427 -9.80 18.80 -44.29
C ALA A 427 -8.38 19.37 -44.42
N ILE A 428 -7.43 18.48 -44.70
CA ILE A 428 -5.97 18.75 -44.79
C ILE A 428 -5.66 19.64 -46.00
N PRO A 429 -5.06 20.84 -45.82
CA PRO A 429 -4.47 21.62 -46.91
C PRO A 429 -2.94 21.54 -46.94
N ASP A 430 -2.40 22.02 -48.05
CA ASP A 430 -1.02 21.94 -48.50
C ASP A 430 0.02 22.64 -47.59
N VAL A 431 1.28 22.23 -47.71
CA VAL A 431 2.43 22.46 -46.79
C VAL A 431 2.71 23.93 -46.39
N SER A 432 2.11 24.92 -47.05
CA SER A 432 2.18 26.34 -46.67
C SER A 432 1.23 26.75 -45.53
N SER A 433 0.26 25.91 -45.12
CA SER A 433 -0.71 26.22 -44.04
C SER A 433 -0.35 25.65 -42.66
N LEU A 434 0.87 25.12 -42.47
CA LEU A 434 1.31 24.43 -41.25
C LEU A 434 1.22 25.23 -39.93
N LYS A 435 0.94 26.54 -39.96
CA LYS A 435 0.66 27.34 -38.77
C LYS A 435 -0.76 27.15 -38.20
N GLU A 436 -1.75 26.73 -38.99
CA GLU A 436 -3.17 26.72 -38.56
C GLU A 436 -3.70 25.31 -38.17
N ASP A 437 -3.13 24.21 -38.67
CA ASP A 437 -3.65 22.84 -38.44
C ASP A 437 -2.85 21.99 -37.40
N TYR A 438 -1.99 22.65 -36.62
CA TYR A 438 -1.10 22.04 -35.64
C TYR A 438 -1.82 21.25 -34.52
N ASN A 439 -2.99 21.72 -34.07
CA ASN A 439 -3.75 21.11 -32.97
C ASN A 439 -4.37 19.74 -33.33
N VAL A 440 -4.63 19.50 -34.62
CA VAL A 440 -5.22 18.25 -35.13
C VAL A 440 -4.21 17.11 -35.10
N PHE A 441 -2.93 17.41 -35.39
CA PHE A 441 -1.86 16.43 -35.40
C PHE A 441 -1.48 15.93 -33.98
N VAL A 442 -1.45 16.84 -32.99
CA VAL A 442 -1.19 16.49 -31.58
C VAL A 442 -2.26 15.55 -31.02
N ASN A 443 -3.52 15.71 -31.44
CA ASN A 443 -4.59 14.77 -31.08
C ASN A 443 -4.45 13.41 -31.78
N LYS A 444 -3.90 13.36 -32.99
CA LYS A 444 -3.61 12.11 -33.72
C LYS A 444 -2.39 11.36 -33.18
N LEU A 445 -1.36 12.06 -32.68
CA LEU A 445 -0.18 11.46 -32.02
C LEU A 445 -0.50 10.74 -30.71
N LYS A 446 -1.65 11.03 -30.08
CA LYS A 446 -2.03 10.55 -28.73
C LYS A 446 -2.97 9.36 -28.70
N ILE A 447 -3.48 8.91 -29.83
CA ILE A 447 -4.14 7.61 -29.93
C ILE A 447 -3.02 6.58 -30.11
N SER A 448 -3.04 5.53 -29.30
CA SER A 448 -2.10 4.40 -29.19
C SER A 448 -1.84 3.58 -30.47
N GLY A 449 -1.98 4.18 -31.65
CA GLY A 449 -1.89 3.55 -32.97
C GLY A 449 -0.73 4.00 -33.84
N LEU A 450 0.29 4.72 -33.35
CA LEU A 450 1.42 5.13 -34.20
C LEU A 450 2.18 3.94 -34.78
N ARG A 451 2.34 2.84 -34.02
CA ARG A 451 2.95 1.60 -34.54
C ARG A 451 2.19 1.02 -35.75
N LYS A 452 0.87 1.21 -35.82
CA LYS A 452 0.02 0.79 -36.96
C LYS A 452 0.06 1.75 -38.15
N TYR A 453 0.41 3.02 -37.94
CA TYR A 453 0.50 4.03 -39.00
C TYR A 453 1.86 4.05 -39.71
N VAL A 454 2.90 3.47 -39.10
CA VAL A 454 4.26 3.39 -39.67
C VAL A 454 4.35 2.43 -40.86
N GLU A 455 3.37 1.54 -41.03
CA GLU A 455 3.35 0.52 -42.10
C GLU A 455 3.02 1.08 -43.50
N ASP A 456 2.51 2.32 -43.60
CA ASP A 456 2.19 2.96 -44.88
C ASP A 456 3.29 3.94 -45.33
N LYS A 457 3.92 3.67 -46.49
CA LYS A 457 5.00 4.48 -47.09
C LYS A 457 4.60 5.94 -47.36
N CYS A 458 3.31 6.22 -47.58
CA CYS A 458 2.81 7.57 -47.87
C CYS A 458 2.90 8.49 -46.63
N GLU A 459 2.75 7.92 -45.43
CA GLU A 459 2.81 8.65 -44.16
C GLU A 459 4.24 8.84 -43.66
N THR A 460 5.18 7.97 -44.05
CA THR A 460 6.61 8.08 -43.70
C THR A 460 7.25 9.34 -44.29
N HIS A 461 6.96 9.67 -45.56
CA HIS A 461 7.52 10.86 -46.23
C HIS A 461 6.98 12.17 -45.64
N LYS A 462 5.70 12.18 -45.22
CA LYS A 462 5.09 13.33 -44.53
C LYS A 462 5.75 13.54 -43.16
N MET A 463 5.94 12.48 -42.38
CA MET A 463 6.62 12.57 -41.09
C MET A 463 8.07 13.03 -41.20
N TYR A 464 8.82 12.56 -42.20
CA TYR A 464 10.16 13.05 -42.50
C TYR A 464 10.18 14.56 -42.79
N LYS A 465 9.30 15.06 -43.68
CA LYS A 465 9.21 16.49 -43.99
C LYS A 465 8.89 17.34 -42.75
N MET A 466 8.00 16.85 -41.90
CA MET A 466 7.62 17.53 -40.65
C MET A 466 8.75 17.54 -39.62
N LEU A 467 9.53 16.47 -39.53
CA LEU A 467 10.68 16.38 -38.63
C LEU A 467 11.77 17.37 -39.03
N ILE A 468 12.09 17.46 -40.32
CA ILE A 468 13.01 18.47 -40.86
C ILE A 468 12.45 19.88 -40.66
N ALA A 469 11.15 20.11 -40.88
CA ALA A 469 10.53 21.40 -40.63
C ALA A 469 10.63 21.81 -39.14
N GLY A 470 10.36 20.88 -38.21
CA GLY A 470 10.47 21.10 -36.77
C GLY A 470 11.91 21.35 -36.29
N PHE A 471 12.89 20.70 -36.90
CA PHE A 471 14.31 20.98 -36.64
C PHE A 471 14.67 22.38 -37.12
N ASN A 472 14.31 22.74 -38.34
CA ASN A 472 14.59 24.05 -38.93
C ASN A 472 13.89 25.21 -38.20
N THR A 473 12.65 25.04 -37.73
CA THR A 473 11.96 26.06 -36.92
C THR A 473 12.67 26.26 -35.58
N THR A 474 13.04 25.17 -34.90
CA THR A 474 13.75 25.22 -33.61
C THR A 474 15.14 25.85 -33.75
N ILE A 475 15.83 25.64 -34.87
CA ILE A 475 17.13 26.26 -35.18
C ILE A 475 16.97 27.76 -35.51
N ASN A 476 15.97 28.14 -36.31
CA ASN A 476 15.78 29.52 -36.79
C ASN A 476 15.17 30.47 -35.75
N GLU A 477 14.40 29.97 -34.78
CA GLU A 477 13.73 30.80 -33.76
C GLU A 477 14.68 31.45 -32.74
N LYS A 478 15.98 31.11 -32.75
CA LYS A 478 17.00 31.80 -31.95
C LYS A 478 17.21 33.27 -32.30
N ASN A 479 16.70 33.75 -33.43
CA ASN A 479 16.82 35.17 -33.82
C ASN A 479 15.69 36.06 -33.27
N THR A 480 14.75 35.52 -32.50
CA THR A 480 13.63 36.28 -31.90
C THR A 480 13.43 35.92 -30.44
N SER A 481 13.35 36.94 -29.58
CA SER A 481 13.37 36.87 -28.11
C SER A 481 12.36 35.92 -27.43
N GLU A 482 12.91 35.09 -26.55
CA GLU A 482 12.46 34.61 -25.22
C GLU A 482 11.14 33.82 -24.96
N LEU A 483 10.13 33.70 -25.82
CA LEU A 483 8.92 32.91 -25.44
C LEU A 483 8.46 31.80 -26.40
N GLY A 484 9.08 31.65 -27.58
CA GLY A 484 8.76 30.57 -28.54
C GLY A 484 9.32 29.19 -28.16
N CYS A 485 10.29 29.13 -27.23
CA CYS A 485 11.16 27.99 -27.07
C CYS A 485 10.51 26.73 -26.45
N SER A 486 9.57 26.81 -25.50
CA SER A 486 9.19 25.60 -24.73
C SER A 486 8.43 24.53 -25.53
N TRP A 487 7.62 24.92 -26.52
CA TRP A 487 6.75 24.00 -27.25
C TRP A 487 7.48 23.31 -28.41
N ASN A 488 8.32 24.05 -29.15
CA ASN A 488 9.15 23.48 -30.22
C ASN A 488 10.12 22.45 -29.62
N LEU A 489 10.69 22.75 -28.45
CA LEU A 489 11.49 21.80 -27.69
C LEU A 489 10.70 20.54 -27.28
N PHE A 490 9.44 20.69 -26.83
CA PHE A 490 8.58 19.54 -26.50
C PHE A 490 8.23 18.71 -27.74
N LEU A 491 7.86 19.35 -28.85
CA LEU A 491 7.54 18.66 -30.11
C LEU A 491 8.78 17.91 -30.62
N VAL A 492 9.93 18.56 -30.66
CA VAL A 492 11.21 17.94 -31.04
C VAL A 492 11.49 16.75 -30.12
N ASN A 493 11.33 16.88 -28.80
CA ASN A 493 11.49 15.75 -27.87
C ASN A 493 10.53 14.58 -28.15
N GLN A 494 9.27 14.84 -28.48
CA GLN A 494 8.33 13.76 -28.85
C GLN A 494 8.69 13.13 -30.20
N LEU A 495 9.11 13.94 -31.18
CA LEU A 495 9.55 13.44 -32.49
C LEU A 495 10.84 12.60 -32.34
N LEU A 496 11.78 13.00 -31.50
CA LEU A 496 13.00 12.24 -31.19
C LEU A 496 12.70 10.89 -30.51
N ARG A 497 11.62 10.78 -29.74
CA ARG A 497 11.21 9.49 -29.14
C ARG A 497 10.67 8.50 -30.16
N ILE A 498 10.09 8.98 -31.26
CA ILE A 498 9.45 8.13 -32.28
C ILE A 498 10.37 7.95 -33.49
N LEU A 499 11.32 8.85 -33.71
CA LEU A 499 12.32 8.80 -34.79
C LEU A 499 12.99 7.42 -34.94
N PRO A 500 13.44 6.72 -33.88
CA PRO A 500 14.06 5.40 -33.99
C PRO A 500 13.19 4.33 -34.66
N ILE A 501 11.86 4.47 -34.56
CA ILE A 501 10.87 3.55 -35.14
C ILE A 501 10.71 3.80 -36.64
N PHE A 502 10.97 5.02 -37.10
CA PHE A 502 10.82 5.44 -38.50
C PHE A 502 12.09 5.36 -39.32
N LEU A 503 13.26 5.44 -38.68
CA LEU A 503 14.55 5.33 -39.36
C LEU A 503 14.64 4.09 -40.28
N PRO A 504 14.08 2.90 -39.92
CA PRO A 504 13.92 1.72 -40.79
C PRO A 504 13.22 1.92 -42.14
N ASN A 505 12.48 3.01 -42.32
CA ASN A 505 11.68 3.22 -43.53
C ASN A 505 12.15 4.41 -44.38
N LEU A 506 13.31 5.02 -44.04
CA LEU A 506 13.87 6.18 -44.73
C LEU A 506 15.03 5.79 -45.67
N SER A 507 15.25 6.58 -46.73
CA SER A 507 16.43 6.41 -47.59
C SER A 507 17.72 6.88 -46.89
N ASN A 508 18.88 6.38 -47.31
CA ASN A 508 20.20 6.83 -46.86
C ASN A 508 20.33 8.38 -46.88
N THR A 509 19.87 9.01 -47.96
CA THR A 509 19.89 10.48 -48.11
C THR A 509 19.02 11.20 -47.08
N GLN A 510 17.84 10.64 -46.76
CA GLN A 510 16.93 11.18 -45.75
C GLN A 510 17.50 11.01 -44.34
N ILE A 511 18.12 9.85 -44.05
CA ILE A 511 18.76 9.58 -42.76
C ILE A 511 19.92 10.54 -42.52
N ILE A 512 20.78 10.77 -43.52
CA ILE A 512 21.87 11.76 -43.41
C ILE A 512 21.33 13.17 -43.12
N GLN A 513 20.23 13.57 -43.77
CA GLN A 513 19.61 14.88 -43.53
C GLN A 513 19.01 15.00 -42.13
N VAL A 514 18.37 13.94 -41.63
CA VAL A 514 17.84 13.91 -40.25
C VAL A 514 18.98 13.96 -39.23
N LEU A 515 20.04 13.18 -39.42
CA LEU A 515 21.21 13.19 -38.53
C LEU A 515 21.97 14.52 -38.59
N SER A 516 22.05 15.16 -39.76
CA SER A 516 22.64 16.49 -39.90
C SER A 516 21.80 17.55 -39.18
N GLY A 517 20.47 17.50 -39.31
CA GLY A 517 19.58 18.38 -38.56
C GLY A 517 19.65 18.14 -37.05
N LEU A 518 19.80 16.88 -36.61
CA LEU A 518 20.05 16.54 -35.21
C LEU A 518 21.37 17.12 -34.71
N HIS A 519 22.42 17.05 -35.52
CA HIS A 519 23.74 17.58 -35.20
C HIS A 519 23.72 19.10 -35.06
N ASP A 520 23.01 19.80 -35.95
CA ASP A 520 22.81 21.24 -35.84
C ASP A 520 21.92 21.61 -34.64
N LEU A 521 20.96 20.75 -34.29
CA LEU A 521 20.21 20.86 -33.04
C LEU A 521 21.08 20.64 -31.81
N LEU A 522 22.09 19.77 -31.81
CA LEU A 522 22.97 19.59 -30.64
C LEU A 522 23.81 20.84 -30.35
N LYS A 523 24.33 21.50 -31.39
CA LYS A 523 25.07 22.77 -31.27
C LYS A 523 24.25 23.89 -30.64
N HIS A 524 22.92 23.79 -30.73
CA HIS A 524 22.02 24.88 -30.39
C HIS A 524 20.94 24.53 -29.36
N GLY A 525 20.77 23.25 -29.04
CA GLY A 525 19.74 22.73 -28.16
C GLY A 525 20.08 22.92 -26.69
N ASN A 526 19.03 22.86 -25.85
CA ASN A 526 19.17 22.81 -24.40
C ASN A 526 19.50 21.39 -23.91
N THR A 527 19.81 21.24 -22.62
CA THR A 527 20.14 19.95 -22.00
C THR A 527 19.11 18.86 -22.33
N SER A 528 17.81 19.19 -22.34
CA SER A 528 16.74 18.24 -22.65
C SER A 528 16.81 17.66 -24.08
N ILE A 529 17.10 18.48 -25.09
CA ILE A 529 17.28 17.99 -26.47
C ILE A 529 18.51 17.09 -26.57
N ARG A 530 19.61 17.46 -25.92
CA ARG A 530 20.86 16.68 -26.01
C ARG A 530 20.70 15.31 -25.36
N VAL A 531 20.05 15.23 -24.20
CA VAL A 531 19.66 13.97 -23.54
C VAL A 531 18.67 13.16 -24.38
N ALA A 532 17.65 13.79 -24.97
CA ALA A 532 16.70 13.11 -25.86
C ALA A 532 17.36 12.59 -27.15
N SER A 533 18.38 13.29 -27.64
CA SER A 533 19.18 12.89 -28.80
C SER A 533 20.05 11.68 -28.48
N ALA A 534 20.69 11.64 -27.31
CA ALA A 534 21.43 10.46 -26.82
C ALA A 534 20.51 9.23 -26.71
N ASN A 535 19.32 9.40 -26.12
CA ASN A 535 18.30 8.35 -26.03
C ASN A 535 17.76 7.90 -27.39
N CYS A 536 17.58 8.83 -28.32
CA CYS A 536 17.18 8.54 -29.69
C CYS A 536 18.22 7.67 -30.40
N LEU A 537 19.51 7.99 -30.27
CA LEU A 537 20.60 7.20 -30.85
C LEU A 537 20.64 5.79 -30.24
N GLN A 538 20.51 5.67 -28.92
CA GLN A 538 20.46 4.39 -28.22
C GLN A 538 19.35 3.46 -28.76
N LYS A 539 18.11 3.99 -28.86
CA LYS A 539 16.95 3.24 -29.38
C LYS A 539 17.05 2.96 -30.88
N SER A 540 17.84 3.73 -31.62
CA SER A 540 18.07 3.49 -33.04
C SER A 540 18.95 2.26 -33.28
N ALA A 541 19.81 1.90 -32.32
CA ALA A 541 20.57 0.65 -32.36
C ALA A 541 19.66 -0.59 -32.28
N GLU A 542 18.60 -0.53 -31.46
CA GLU A 542 17.68 -1.65 -31.23
C GLU A 542 16.78 -1.96 -32.45
N ASN A 543 16.45 -0.95 -33.25
CA ASN A 543 15.47 -1.06 -34.34
C ASN A 543 16.06 -1.48 -35.69
N LYS A 544 17.32 -1.94 -35.73
CA LYS A 544 18.05 -2.38 -36.94
C LYS A 544 17.87 -1.42 -38.12
N LEU A 545 18.63 -0.32 -38.12
CA LEU A 545 18.64 0.66 -39.21
C LEU A 545 18.70 -0.04 -40.58
N PRO A 546 17.89 0.41 -41.56
CA PRO A 546 17.58 -0.34 -42.77
C PRO A 546 18.61 -0.03 -43.85
N LEU A 547 19.89 -0.12 -43.54
CA LEU A 547 20.91 0.35 -44.45
C LEU A 547 21.93 -0.72 -44.64
N ASP A 548 22.34 -0.87 -45.89
CA ASP A 548 23.68 -1.31 -46.25
C ASP A 548 24.66 -0.46 -45.41
N PHE A 549 25.04 -0.96 -44.24
CA PHE A 549 25.86 -0.28 -43.23
C PHE A 549 27.29 0.04 -43.71
N GLU A 550 27.56 -0.12 -45.01
CA GLU A 550 28.78 0.28 -45.69
C GLU A 550 28.76 1.73 -46.19
N SER A 551 27.65 2.47 -46.09
CA SER A 551 27.67 3.91 -46.39
C SER A 551 28.44 4.65 -45.29
N LYS A 552 29.75 4.83 -45.51
CA LYS A 552 30.70 5.53 -44.65
C LYS A 552 30.11 6.83 -44.06
N ASP A 553 29.32 7.56 -44.84
CA ASP A 553 28.75 8.85 -44.48
C ASP A 553 27.74 8.82 -43.32
N VAL A 554 26.89 7.79 -43.22
CA VAL A 554 25.93 7.65 -42.10
C VAL A 554 26.67 7.32 -40.81
N CYS A 555 27.63 6.40 -40.88
CA CYS A 555 28.50 6.02 -39.76
C CYS A 555 29.34 7.21 -39.27
N THR A 556 29.87 8.02 -40.18
CA THR A 556 30.58 9.27 -39.83
C THR A 556 29.65 10.25 -39.13
N LYS A 557 28.40 10.42 -39.57
CA LYS A 557 27.45 11.34 -38.91
C LYS A 557 27.02 10.89 -37.52
N ILE A 558 26.82 9.59 -37.31
CA ILE A 558 26.55 9.04 -35.97
C ILE A 558 27.77 9.22 -35.06
N ALA A 559 28.97 9.02 -35.59
CA ALA A 559 30.21 9.27 -34.85
C ALA A 559 30.35 10.74 -34.44
N ASP A 560 30.10 11.68 -35.38
CA ASP A 560 30.11 13.13 -35.11
C ASP A 560 29.14 13.52 -33.97
N LEU A 561 27.94 12.93 -33.97
CA LEU A 561 26.92 13.17 -32.94
C LEU A 561 27.36 12.67 -31.56
N TYR A 562 27.91 11.45 -31.48
CA TYR A 562 28.43 10.92 -30.22
C TYR A 562 29.64 11.69 -29.73
N ALA A 563 30.58 12.07 -30.60
CA ALA A 563 31.71 12.91 -30.23
C ALA A 563 31.24 14.26 -29.67
N THR A 564 30.24 14.89 -30.29
CA THR A 564 29.64 16.13 -29.80
C THR A 564 28.98 15.98 -28.42
N LEU A 565 28.28 14.87 -28.18
CA LEU A 565 27.61 14.59 -26.91
C LEU A 565 28.59 14.19 -25.79
N LEU A 566 29.65 13.46 -26.13
CA LEU A 566 30.68 13.02 -25.18
C LEU A 566 31.62 14.15 -24.77
N ALA A 567 31.86 15.11 -25.66
CA ALA A 567 32.64 16.32 -25.40
C ALA A 567 31.80 17.45 -24.74
N ASP A 568 30.54 17.20 -24.38
CA ASP A 568 29.69 18.23 -23.77
C ASP A 568 30.20 18.62 -22.36
N GLU A 569 30.16 19.91 -22.05
CA GLU A 569 30.57 20.44 -20.75
C GLU A 569 29.59 20.05 -19.63
N ASP A 570 28.33 19.74 -19.96
CA ASP A 570 27.30 19.30 -19.02
C ASP A 570 27.49 17.81 -18.66
N PRO A 571 27.80 17.49 -17.39
CA PRO A 571 28.10 16.11 -16.99
C PRO A 571 26.91 15.15 -17.11
N LEU A 572 25.67 15.65 -17.08
CA LEU A 572 24.48 14.81 -17.30
C LEU A 572 24.44 14.32 -18.75
N ILE A 573 24.75 15.20 -19.70
CA ILE A 573 24.76 14.90 -21.13
C ILE A 573 25.90 13.94 -21.43
N CYS A 574 27.08 14.20 -20.85
CA CYS A 574 28.24 13.32 -20.98
C CYS A 574 27.95 11.90 -20.45
N GLN A 575 27.32 11.77 -19.27
CA GLN A 575 26.94 10.47 -18.70
C GLN A 575 25.94 9.71 -19.60
N GLU A 576 24.86 10.37 -20.01
CA GLU A 576 23.85 9.77 -20.89
C GLU A 576 24.44 9.37 -22.25
N ALA A 577 25.37 10.18 -22.77
CA ALA A 577 26.07 9.91 -24.01
C ALA A 577 26.98 8.68 -23.90
N VAL A 578 27.67 8.48 -22.77
CA VAL A 578 28.50 7.30 -22.52
C VAL A 578 27.68 6.02 -22.43
N GLU A 579 26.55 6.06 -21.72
CA GLU A 579 25.65 4.91 -21.57
C GLU A 579 24.99 4.56 -22.90
N SER A 580 24.49 5.57 -23.62
CA SER A 580 23.95 5.42 -24.98
C SER A 580 24.99 4.88 -25.95
N TYR A 581 26.23 5.40 -25.94
CA TYR A 581 27.32 4.94 -26.80
C TYR A 581 27.72 3.50 -26.50
N SER A 582 27.86 3.15 -25.23
CA SER A 582 28.19 1.78 -24.80
C SER A 582 27.12 0.79 -25.25
N HIS A 583 25.85 1.15 -25.13
CA HIS A 583 24.72 0.36 -25.60
C HIS A 583 24.68 0.26 -27.13
N PHE A 584 24.97 1.35 -27.83
CA PHE A 584 25.01 1.39 -29.30
C PHE A 584 26.12 0.49 -29.86
N VAL A 585 27.32 0.53 -29.27
CA VAL A 585 28.46 -0.32 -29.66
C VAL A 585 28.20 -1.79 -29.33
N ALA A 586 27.51 -2.09 -28.22
CA ALA A 586 27.17 -3.46 -27.85
C ALA A 586 26.12 -4.11 -28.77
N ASN A 587 25.20 -3.31 -29.33
CA ASN A 587 24.07 -3.79 -30.12
C ASN A 587 24.22 -3.59 -31.64
N THR A 588 25.33 -3.03 -32.11
CA THR A 588 25.61 -2.88 -33.55
C THR A 588 26.91 -3.59 -33.93
N ASP A 589 26.89 -4.39 -35.00
CA ASP A 589 28.07 -5.16 -35.47
C ASP A 589 29.18 -4.28 -36.10
N ASN A 590 29.06 -2.95 -36.04
CA ASN A 590 29.90 -2.00 -36.76
C ASN A 590 31.13 -1.54 -35.98
N LYS A 591 32.22 -2.31 -36.09
CA LYS A 591 33.56 -1.92 -35.60
C LYS A 591 34.05 -0.58 -36.16
N GLY A 592 33.54 -0.14 -37.32
CA GLY A 592 33.91 1.13 -37.97
C GLY A 592 33.48 2.39 -37.23
N ILE A 593 32.33 2.39 -36.55
CA ILE A 593 31.84 3.57 -35.79
C ILE A 593 32.70 3.80 -34.55
N ASN A 594 33.10 2.72 -33.86
CA ASN A 594 33.98 2.80 -32.69
C ASN A 594 35.34 3.42 -33.08
N THR A 595 35.91 3.01 -34.21
CA THR A 595 37.14 3.63 -34.74
C THR A 595 36.96 5.08 -35.18
N LEU A 596 35.77 5.47 -35.67
CA LEU A 596 35.51 6.85 -36.09
C LEU A 596 35.32 7.78 -34.89
N VAL A 597 34.60 7.36 -33.85
CA VAL A 597 34.42 8.16 -32.62
C VAL A 597 35.75 8.33 -31.88
N LEU A 598 36.56 7.26 -31.77
CA LEU A 598 37.86 7.32 -31.10
C LEU A 598 38.91 8.17 -31.83
N ASN A 599 38.74 8.40 -33.14
CA ASN A 599 39.69 9.17 -33.96
C ASN A 599 39.30 10.65 -34.13
N GLN A 600 38.18 11.10 -33.55
CA GLN A 600 37.68 12.47 -33.74
C GLN A 600 38.22 13.47 -32.71
N ASP A 601 38.45 13.05 -31.47
CA ASP A 601 38.93 13.93 -30.39
C ASP A 601 39.79 13.16 -29.39
N ASN A 602 41.00 13.67 -29.11
CA ASN A 602 41.96 13.07 -28.18
C ASN A 602 41.44 13.05 -26.74
N ASP A 603 40.65 14.05 -26.33
CA ASP A 603 40.10 14.13 -24.97
C ASP A 603 38.97 13.12 -24.76
N VAL A 604 38.13 12.92 -25.79
CA VAL A 604 37.09 11.87 -25.81
C VAL A 604 37.73 10.48 -25.88
N GLN A 605 38.83 10.32 -26.62
CA GLN A 605 39.59 9.07 -26.69
C GLN A 605 40.18 8.72 -25.31
N GLU A 606 40.86 9.64 -24.63
CA GLU A 606 41.40 9.42 -23.29
C GLU A 606 40.28 9.07 -22.29
N PHE A 607 39.16 9.79 -22.32
CA PHE A 607 38.02 9.56 -21.45
C PHE A 607 37.35 8.19 -21.66
N LEU A 608 37.08 7.79 -22.91
CA LEU A 608 36.51 6.47 -23.22
C LEU A 608 37.49 5.33 -22.88
N THR A 609 38.79 5.54 -23.06
CA THR A 609 39.83 4.55 -22.70
C THR A 609 39.88 4.35 -21.18
N LEU A 610 39.78 5.43 -20.40
CA LEU A 610 39.70 5.38 -18.93
C LEU A 610 38.39 4.74 -18.43
N PHE A 611 37.26 5.00 -19.10
CA PHE A 611 35.96 4.38 -18.83
C PHE A 611 35.98 2.87 -19.09
N GLN A 612 36.50 2.43 -20.24
CA GLN A 612 36.64 1.00 -20.59
C GLN A 612 37.58 0.24 -19.66
N GLN A 613 38.63 0.91 -19.14
CA GLN A 613 39.55 0.34 -18.15
C GLN A 613 39.02 0.39 -16.70
N LYS A 614 37.79 0.90 -16.46
CA LYS A 614 37.20 1.13 -15.12
C LYS A 614 38.09 1.98 -14.19
N LYS A 615 38.94 2.86 -14.72
CA LYS A 615 39.93 3.66 -13.97
C LYS A 615 39.60 5.16 -13.92
N ILE A 616 38.32 5.52 -13.78
CA ILE A 616 37.94 6.94 -13.73
C ILE A 616 38.32 7.53 -12.38
N THR A 617 39.27 8.47 -12.40
CA THR A 617 39.50 9.41 -11.30
C THR A 617 38.90 10.74 -11.72
N ILE A 618 37.73 11.07 -11.16
CA ILE A 618 36.90 12.22 -11.53
C ILE A 618 37.66 13.54 -11.26
N LYS A 619 37.72 14.46 -12.24
CA LYS A 619 38.37 15.78 -12.10
C LYS A 619 37.63 16.65 -11.06
N PRO A 620 38.32 17.50 -10.26
CA PRO A 620 37.75 18.16 -9.07
C PRO A 620 36.56 19.12 -9.29
N LYS A 621 36.27 19.54 -10.53
CA LYS A 621 35.12 20.41 -10.84
C LYS A 621 33.78 19.67 -10.95
N GLN A 622 33.77 18.33 -10.93
CA GLN A 622 32.56 17.49 -11.03
C GLN A 622 31.97 17.10 -9.67
N ARG A 623 32.43 17.72 -8.58
CA ARG A 623 32.03 17.38 -7.20
C ARG A 623 30.59 17.75 -6.84
N TYR A 624 29.89 18.54 -7.67
CA TYR A 624 28.51 18.98 -7.41
C TYR A 624 27.42 18.10 -8.04
N LEU A 625 27.72 17.15 -8.92
CA LEU A 625 26.72 16.15 -9.37
C LEU A 625 26.55 14.97 -8.42
N LEU A 626 27.58 14.63 -7.62
CA LEU A 626 27.42 13.69 -6.51
C LEU A 626 26.55 14.27 -5.36
N LEU A 627 26.41 15.59 -5.29
CA LEU A 627 25.47 16.26 -4.36
C LEU A 627 24.04 16.31 -4.90
N PHE A 628 23.84 16.30 -6.23
CA PHE A 628 22.52 16.10 -6.84
C PHE A 628 22.07 14.63 -6.79
N HIS A 629 23.00 13.66 -6.87
CA HIS A 629 22.71 12.25 -6.59
C HIS A 629 22.47 11.93 -5.10
N ASN A 630 22.88 12.82 -4.18
CA ASN A 630 22.57 12.71 -2.76
C ASN A 630 21.21 13.34 -2.36
N ARG A 631 20.39 13.77 -3.32
CA ARG A 631 18.93 13.86 -3.13
C ARG A 631 18.23 12.87 -4.04
N LYS A 632 18.34 11.60 -3.64
CA LYS A 632 17.52 10.49 -4.09
C LYS A 632 16.03 10.78 -3.81
N PHE A 633 15.32 11.40 -4.75
CA PHE A 633 13.92 11.03 -4.97
C PHE A 633 13.92 9.71 -5.74
N ILE A 634 14.14 8.61 -5.02
CA ILE A 634 13.90 7.27 -5.54
C ILE A 634 12.49 6.89 -5.15
N TYR A 635 11.67 6.61 -6.15
CA TYR A 635 10.45 5.85 -6.01
C TYR A 635 10.80 4.45 -5.49
N TYR A 636 10.42 4.13 -4.25
CA TYR A 636 10.62 2.79 -3.67
C TYR A 636 9.29 2.01 -3.71
N HIS A 637 9.18 1.08 -4.64
CA HIS A 637 8.12 0.08 -4.66
C HIS A 637 8.28 -0.89 -3.47
N LYS A 638 7.17 -1.30 -2.83
CA LYS A 638 7.09 -2.05 -1.56
C LYS A 638 7.75 -3.45 -1.51
N CYS A 639 8.44 -3.91 -2.55
CA CYS A 639 9.02 -5.26 -2.60
C CYS A 639 10.37 -5.41 -1.88
N LEU A 640 11.00 -4.33 -1.40
CA LEU A 640 12.28 -4.38 -0.67
C LEU A 640 12.15 -3.69 0.70
N LYS A 641 11.36 -4.28 1.60
CA LYS A 641 11.42 -3.96 3.02
C LYS A 641 12.62 -4.67 3.64
N LYS A 642 13.70 -3.94 3.94
CA LYS A 642 14.40 -4.04 5.22
C LYS A 642 15.48 -2.97 5.42
N ILE A 643 15.43 -2.41 6.64
CA ILE A 643 16.45 -1.65 7.37
C ILE A 643 16.38 -0.12 7.23
N GLN A 644 16.67 0.52 8.36
CA GLN A 644 16.04 1.64 9.06
C GLN A 644 17.01 2.82 9.25
N LEU A 645 16.46 4.05 9.46
CA LEU A 645 16.85 5.14 10.40
C LEU A 645 18.29 5.74 10.28
N VAL A 646 18.66 7.03 10.49
CA VAL A 646 18.09 8.29 11.05
C VAL A 646 19.05 9.47 10.69
N ASP A 647 18.59 10.71 10.93
CA ASP A 647 19.13 12.07 10.76
C ASP A 647 20.63 12.42 11.08
N ASP A 648 21.09 13.57 10.54
CA ASP A 648 22.30 14.36 10.88
C ASP A 648 22.41 14.65 12.41
N ILE A 649 23.56 14.81 13.10
CA ILE A 649 24.70 15.77 13.02
C ILE A 649 25.93 15.20 13.84
N PRO A 650 27.07 15.91 14.02
CA PRO A 650 28.33 15.95 13.25
C PRO A 650 29.49 15.05 13.80
N TYR A 651 30.50 14.79 12.94
CA TYR A 651 31.70 13.99 13.22
C TYR A 651 32.64 14.53 14.32
N PRO A 652 33.33 13.61 15.05
CA PRO A 652 34.80 13.71 15.16
C PRO A 652 35.51 12.33 15.00
N PRO A 653 36.86 12.26 15.07
CA PRO A 653 37.80 11.86 14.00
C PRO A 653 38.08 10.32 13.93
N PRO A 654 38.90 9.83 12.97
CA PRO A 654 38.84 8.43 12.53
C PRO A 654 39.48 7.49 13.56
N LYS A 655 38.70 6.51 14.05
CA LYS A 655 39.22 5.35 14.77
C LYS A 655 38.68 4.07 14.14
N LYS A 656 39.64 3.34 13.54
CA LYS A 656 39.71 1.90 13.24
C LYS A 656 38.37 1.14 13.18
N LEU A 657 38.06 0.65 11.98
CA LEU A 657 37.07 -0.39 11.69
C LEU A 657 37.00 -1.44 12.83
N LYS A 658 35.86 -1.48 13.51
CA LYS A 658 35.44 -2.63 14.32
C LYS A 658 34.54 -3.51 13.46
N HIS A 659 34.83 -4.81 13.48
CA HIS A 659 34.00 -5.90 13.00
C HIS A 659 32.54 -5.73 13.45
N ASN A 660 31.60 -5.95 12.53
CA ASN A 660 30.17 -6.00 12.81
C ASN A 660 29.84 -7.17 13.75
N THR A 661 29.03 -6.90 14.76
CA THR A 661 28.54 -7.82 15.81
C THR A 661 27.43 -8.77 15.36
N GLU A 662 27.02 -8.73 14.09
CA GLU A 662 26.04 -9.67 13.53
C GLU A 662 26.65 -11.03 13.19
N ASP A 663 27.93 -11.07 12.81
CA ASP A 663 28.67 -12.33 12.64
C ASP A 663 28.86 -13.06 13.96
N ASP A 664 29.08 -12.34 15.08
CA ASP A 664 29.22 -12.93 16.41
C ASP A 664 27.92 -13.56 16.93
N PHE A 665 26.74 -13.03 16.55
CA PHE A 665 25.46 -13.61 16.94
C PHE A 665 25.16 -14.90 16.18
N VAL A 666 25.41 -14.91 14.86
CA VAL A 666 25.23 -16.10 14.02
C VAL A 666 26.27 -17.17 14.39
N GLN A 667 27.53 -16.78 14.60
CA GLN A 667 28.61 -17.68 15.00
C GLN A 667 28.40 -18.23 16.42
N SER A 668 27.93 -17.42 17.38
CA SER A 668 27.64 -17.91 18.74
C SER A 668 26.40 -18.81 18.77
N SER A 669 25.37 -18.51 17.98
CA SER A 669 24.19 -19.37 17.81
C SER A 669 24.57 -20.72 17.18
N PHE A 670 25.40 -20.70 16.14
CA PHE A 670 25.95 -21.92 15.54
C PHE A 670 26.83 -22.71 16.52
N CYS A 671 27.69 -22.04 17.29
CA CYS A 671 28.51 -22.71 18.32
C CYS A 671 27.65 -23.32 19.44
N SER A 672 26.54 -22.67 19.81
CA SER A 672 25.59 -23.20 20.81
C SER A 672 24.87 -24.44 20.29
N ILE A 673 24.38 -24.40 19.04
CA ILE A 673 23.77 -25.54 18.36
C ILE A 673 24.76 -26.72 18.25
N LEU A 674 26.02 -26.45 17.87
CA LEU A 674 27.06 -27.50 17.80
C LEU A 674 27.39 -28.11 19.18
N LYS A 675 27.33 -27.31 20.25
CA LYS A 675 27.49 -27.81 21.63
C LYS A 675 26.34 -28.74 22.03
N GLU A 676 25.11 -28.37 21.72
CA GLU A 676 23.93 -29.20 22.02
C GLU A 676 23.93 -30.49 21.20
N ILE A 677 24.32 -30.43 19.92
CA ILE A 677 24.47 -31.64 19.09
C ILE A 677 25.55 -32.57 19.64
N LYS A 678 26.65 -32.03 20.16
CA LYS A 678 27.69 -32.85 20.79
C LYS A 678 27.16 -33.53 22.06
N LEU A 679 26.39 -32.82 22.88
CA LEU A 679 25.72 -33.40 24.06
C LEU A 679 24.74 -34.51 23.66
N VAL A 680 23.97 -34.33 22.58
CA VAL A 680 23.09 -35.37 22.04
C VAL A 680 23.90 -36.56 21.51
N LYS A 681 24.98 -36.34 20.77
CA LYS A 681 25.88 -37.41 20.27
C LYS A 681 26.54 -38.18 21.42
N ASP A 682 26.92 -37.53 22.51
CA ASP A 682 27.54 -38.16 23.68
C ASP A 682 26.51 -38.87 24.58
N TYR A 683 25.29 -38.34 24.67
CA TYR A 683 24.14 -39.02 25.28
C TYR A 683 23.78 -40.31 24.51
N LEU A 684 23.82 -40.26 23.18
CA LEU A 684 23.56 -41.41 22.29
C LEU A 684 24.62 -42.51 22.36
N LYS A 685 25.86 -42.15 22.73
CA LYS A 685 26.93 -43.14 22.96
C LYS A 685 26.82 -43.82 24.32
N SER A 686 26.18 -43.18 25.28
CA SER A 686 26.07 -43.65 26.67
C SER A 686 24.76 -44.36 26.99
N HIS A 687 23.75 -44.31 26.12
CA HIS A 687 22.43 -44.91 26.36
C HIS A 687 21.95 -45.76 25.17
N GLU A 688 21.48 -46.98 25.43
CA GLU A 688 20.87 -47.84 24.41
C GLU A 688 19.47 -47.35 24.05
N LEU A 689 19.34 -46.67 22.92
CA LEU A 689 18.05 -46.25 22.37
C LEU A 689 17.43 -47.29 21.41
N PRO A 690 16.08 -47.30 21.27
CA PRO A 690 15.38 -48.08 20.26
C PRO A 690 15.88 -47.78 18.83
N VAL A 691 15.94 -48.80 17.97
CA VAL A 691 16.55 -48.76 16.62
C VAL A 691 16.01 -47.60 15.75
N ASN A 692 14.70 -47.31 15.86
CA ASN A 692 14.05 -46.25 15.09
C ASN A 692 14.51 -44.84 15.51
N SER A 693 14.72 -44.61 16.82
CA SER A 693 15.22 -43.33 17.35
C SER A 693 16.69 -43.11 16.97
N LYS A 694 17.47 -44.19 16.89
CA LYS A 694 18.86 -44.18 16.43
C LYS A 694 18.97 -43.78 14.95
N GLY A 695 18.03 -44.25 14.12
CA GLY A 695 17.95 -43.89 12.69
C GLY A 695 17.61 -42.41 12.48
N LEU A 696 16.59 -41.91 13.18
CA LEU A 696 16.15 -40.51 13.08
C LEU A 696 17.25 -39.52 13.53
N LEU A 697 17.90 -39.80 14.66
CA LEU A 697 18.97 -38.93 15.18
C LEU A 697 20.24 -38.97 14.33
N LYS A 698 20.50 -40.09 13.64
CA LYS A 698 21.58 -40.19 12.66
C LYS A 698 21.28 -39.39 11.39
N ALA A 699 20.02 -39.38 10.93
CA ALA A 699 19.58 -38.57 9.79
C ALA A 699 19.70 -37.06 10.10
N ILE A 700 19.21 -36.62 11.27
CA ILE A 700 19.34 -35.23 11.73
C ILE A 700 20.82 -34.82 11.87
N GLY A 701 21.66 -35.71 12.41
CA GLY A 701 23.10 -35.47 12.50
C GLY A 701 23.76 -35.25 11.13
N ASN A 702 23.37 -36.04 10.12
CA ASN A 702 23.88 -35.91 8.76
C ASN A 702 23.40 -34.63 8.06
N GLU A 703 22.13 -34.25 8.21
CA GLU A 703 21.60 -32.99 7.64
C GLU A 703 22.32 -31.77 8.20
N ILE A 704 22.63 -31.78 9.51
CA ILE A 704 23.33 -30.65 10.13
C ILE A 704 24.80 -30.58 9.69
N ASP A 705 25.47 -31.74 9.55
CA ASP A 705 26.83 -31.78 9.01
C ASP A 705 26.85 -31.31 7.54
N GLU A 706 25.79 -31.57 6.77
CA GLU A 706 25.60 -31.07 5.40
C GLU A 706 25.38 -29.55 5.34
N ILE A 707 24.56 -28.99 6.24
CA ILE A 707 24.34 -27.55 6.38
C ILE A 707 25.63 -26.84 6.79
N ARG A 708 26.41 -27.43 7.71
CA ARG A 708 27.72 -26.90 8.11
C ARG A 708 28.69 -26.84 6.93
N ASN A 709 28.77 -27.91 6.14
CA ASN A 709 29.66 -27.94 4.97
C ASN A 709 29.22 -26.95 3.89
N LYS A 710 27.90 -26.75 3.71
CA LYS A 710 27.37 -25.73 2.79
C LYS A 710 27.62 -24.29 3.28
N ALA A 711 27.61 -24.06 4.59
CA ALA A 711 27.82 -22.74 5.18
C ALA A 711 29.31 -22.32 5.24
N PHE A 712 30.24 -23.27 5.25
CA PHE A 712 31.68 -23.01 5.43
C PHE A 712 32.55 -23.49 4.26
N ASN A 713 31.98 -23.77 3.08
CA ASN A 713 32.78 -23.96 1.87
C ASN A 713 33.37 -22.60 1.44
N GLU A 714 34.63 -22.38 1.80
CA GLU A 714 35.42 -21.17 1.54
C GLU A 714 35.76 -20.97 0.04
N GLU A 715 35.38 -21.87 -0.86
CA GLU A 715 35.81 -21.82 -2.28
C GLU A 715 34.93 -20.96 -3.21
N THR A 716 33.83 -20.36 -2.75
CA THR A 716 32.94 -19.54 -3.62
C THR A 716 33.09 -18.02 -3.49
N TYR A 717 34.04 -17.52 -2.71
CA TYR A 717 34.24 -16.06 -2.51
C TYR A 717 35.37 -15.42 -3.35
N GLU A 718 36.07 -16.16 -4.21
CA GLU A 718 37.10 -15.58 -5.11
C GLU A 718 36.61 -15.24 -6.53
N GLU A 719 35.39 -15.59 -6.94
CA GLU A 719 34.93 -15.32 -8.32
C GLU A 719 33.97 -14.14 -8.51
N PHE A 720 33.57 -13.40 -7.47
CA PHE A 720 32.82 -12.15 -7.63
C PHE A 720 33.28 -11.10 -6.61
N GLY A 721 34.29 -10.33 -7.01
CA GLY A 721 34.72 -9.11 -6.34
C GLY A 721 33.81 -7.90 -6.60
#